data_AF-A0A951VVW7-F1
#
_entry.id   AF-A0A951VVW7-F1
#
_cell.length_a   1.000
_cell.length_b   1.000
_cell.length_c   1.000
_cell.angle_alpha   90.00
_cell.angle_beta   90.00
_cell.angle_gamma   90.00
#
_symmetry.space_group_name_H-M   'P 1'
#
loop_
_entity.id
_entity.type
_entity.pdbx_description
1 polymer ?
#
loop_
_entity_poly.entity_id
_entity_poly.type
_entity_poly.pdbx_seq_one_letter_code
_entity_poly.pdbx_strand_id
1 'polypeptide(L)'
;MSDEKVTKPAETYAPWQREFFKNIDAFIEYGMSEDEAKKSLQTFLKLSVETPLPSVMETFKDPSALERVGVHTQQIPELRDFMVSFLDPLMKNFSFEGAENLEYILPLADKFPVVLISNHISHLDAPAIYNLLYRQGGEAQKIADQLAFIAGRLAFEEDFGRLGLYMFDTLLVCSKRDMTQNPGLADTMTRINMRAFRQGGSLQKEGKILAVFPEGTRSRTGSLLGFVDTVYHYVANKIIIPVSLEGTDQILPANSFLFQQAKGKMSLGKPVLVGDLPKKLMAELPDYVDRLPVPEEGDKKQFIIDNLAALVGRQLHRHRHGTYRNLYRGLDSTNENTLITIPAKPEQTIVVVGHSPAATAIATILSNREVMVYNYILEEELANSCNEMRVDLTHFPLFKLPPNLQFTANPQIAEQATIIVQAARPWELDRYYSRLKLYLNQNDAPIISVTKGFTGSPKGLIVDDLCTDYDLDPNRFFVMAGANYPQQVMERKITGYEIAAAARQNHIDYLTKLYSNGYVFVRPAVVPTDIRGVQLGGALKNIYALATGLLDGFYEKHLGGNSDNSLFHVSNRFYLEMSAIGVALGGQPGTFSGLSGLTDLMLACFGQDAKDRQYGHDLIYGNADPNRKSSGIFGIRSLPNLIDLDPKKYPVAWAVHAVIVDSKSTDQILDQIVHSLRHL
;
A
#
# COMPACT_ATOMS: atom_id res chain seq x y z
N MET A 1 -68.32 -13.17 -11.06
CA MET A 1 -68.19 -11.69 -11.04
C MET A 1 -67.92 -11.28 -9.62
N SER A 2 -66.83 -10.52 -9.46
CA SER A 2 -66.48 -9.53 -8.41
C SER A 2 -66.43 -9.99 -6.95
N ASP A 3 -65.40 -9.71 -6.14
CA ASP A 3 -64.13 -9.01 -6.37
C ASP A 3 -63.09 -9.51 -5.37
N GLU A 4 -61.84 -9.59 -5.82
CA GLU A 4 -60.64 -9.85 -5.06
C GLU A 4 -60.45 -8.80 -3.95
N LYS A 5 -60.36 -9.25 -2.70
CA LYS A 5 -59.64 -8.51 -1.65
C LYS A 5 -58.24 -9.08 -1.52
N VAL A 6 -57.37 -8.59 -2.39
CA VAL A 6 -55.91 -8.60 -2.18
C VAL A 6 -55.64 -7.88 -0.86
N THR A 7 -55.30 -8.65 0.17
CA THR A 7 -54.79 -8.13 1.43
C THR A 7 -53.35 -7.67 1.20
N LYS A 8 -53.16 -6.36 1.02
CA LYS A 8 -51.83 -5.72 1.09
C LYS A 8 -51.29 -5.83 2.53
N PRO A 9 -50.09 -6.38 2.77
CA PRO A 9 -49.36 -6.13 4.01
C PRO A 9 -48.23 -5.14 3.69
N ALA A 10 -48.49 -3.83 3.72
CA ALA A 10 -47.48 -2.84 3.35
C ALA A 10 -47.42 -1.55 4.21
N GLU A 11 -48.18 -1.42 5.30
CA GLU A 11 -48.23 -0.15 6.05
C GLU A 11 -47.64 -0.15 7.48
N THR A 12 -47.23 -1.28 8.06
CA THR A 12 -46.79 -1.36 9.47
C THR A 12 -45.29 -1.39 9.73
N TYR A 13 -44.45 -1.45 8.69
CA TYR A 13 -42.99 -1.54 8.84
C TYR A 13 -42.31 -0.16 8.76
N ALA A 14 -41.30 0.05 9.61
CA ALA A 14 -40.42 1.22 9.53
C ALA A 14 -39.71 1.27 8.16
N PRO A 15 -39.28 2.45 7.67
CA PRO A 15 -38.69 2.59 6.33
C PRO A 15 -37.53 1.61 6.05
N TRP A 16 -36.64 1.38 7.02
CA TRP A 16 -35.52 0.44 6.89
C TRP A 16 -35.97 -1.03 6.83
N GLN A 17 -37.06 -1.39 7.51
CA GLN A 17 -37.62 -2.75 7.47
C GLN A 17 -38.25 -3.03 6.10
N ARG A 18 -38.89 -2.03 5.49
CA ARG A 18 -39.39 -2.15 4.11
C ARG A 18 -38.25 -2.34 3.13
N GLU A 19 -37.14 -1.63 3.33
CA GLU A 19 -35.93 -1.81 2.55
C GLU A 19 -35.34 -3.21 2.75
N PHE A 20 -35.25 -3.70 3.99
CA PHE A 20 -34.79 -5.04 4.31
C PHE A 20 -35.65 -6.14 3.65
N PHE A 21 -36.98 -6.00 3.62
CA PHE A 21 -37.83 -7.01 2.98
C PHE A 21 -37.73 -7.06 1.44
N LYS A 22 -37.06 -6.10 0.80
CA LYS A 22 -36.67 -6.25 -0.62
C LYS A 22 -35.69 -7.41 -0.85
N ASN A 23 -35.07 -7.94 0.22
CA ASN A 23 -34.29 -9.18 0.15
C ASN A 23 -35.12 -10.40 -0.25
N ILE A 24 -36.45 -10.38 -0.14
CA ILE A 24 -37.29 -11.53 -0.56
C ILE A 24 -37.04 -11.85 -2.04
N ASP A 25 -37.11 -10.83 -2.90
CA ASP A 25 -36.90 -11.00 -4.34
C ASP A 25 -35.49 -11.54 -4.63
N ALA A 26 -34.47 -11.02 -3.93
CA ALA A 26 -33.09 -11.49 -4.07
C ALA A 26 -32.94 -12.96 -3.67
N PHE A 27 -33.51 -13.37 -2.53
CA PHE A 27 -33.43 -14.77 -2.07
C PHE A 27 -34.20 -15.73 -2.98
N ILE A 28 -35.28 -15.28 -3.62
CA ILE A 28 -35.98 -16.05 -4.66
C ILE A 28 -35.06 -16.25 -5.87
N GLU A 29 -34.40 -15.20 -6.36
CA GLU A 29 -33.41 -15.31 -7.44
C GLU A 29 -32.26 -16.26 -7.07
N TYR A 30 -31.92 -16.38 -5.78
CA TYR A 30 -30.87 -17.27 -5.28
C TYR A 30 -31.34 -18.73 -5.10
N GLY A 31 -32.61 -19.02 -5.37
CA GLY A 31 -33.18 -20.36 -5.45
C GLY A 31 -34.05 -20.78 -4.26
N MET A 32 -34.48 -19.86 -3.41
CA MET A 32 -35.46 -20.14 -2.36
C MET A 32 -36.89 -19.92 -2.86
N SER A 33 -37.87 -20.62 -2.29
CA SER A 33 -39.27 -20.25 -2.50
C SER A 33 -39.60 -18.93 -1.79
N GLU A 34 -40.63 -18.22 -2.25
CA GLU A 34 -41.06 -16.95 -1.64
C GLU A 34 -41.41 -17.11 -0.15
N ASP A 35 -42.08 -18.20 0.23
CA ASP A 35 -42.45 -18.49 1.61
C ASP A 35 -41.24 -18.79 2.50
N GLU A 36 -40.27 -19.55 1.98
CA GLU A 36 -39.00 -19.81 2.67
C GLU A 36 -38.19 -18.53 2.86
N ALA A 37 -38.07 -17.70 1.82
CA ALA A 37 -37.37 -16.42 1.87
C ALA A 37 -38.00 -15.48 2.90
N LYS A 38 -39.33 -15.32 2.88
CA LYS A 38 -40.07 -14.53 3.87
C LYS A 38 -39.84 -15.03 5.30
N LYS A 39 -39.99 -16.35 5.51
CA LYS A 39 -39.82 -16.96 6.84
C LYS A 39 -38.39 -16.79 7.35
N SER A 40 -37.40 -17.00 6.48
CA SER A 40 -35.98 -16.85 6.82
C SER A 40 -35.64 -15.42 7.22
N LEU A 41 -36.06 -14.43 6.44
CA LEU A 41 -35.83 -13.00 6.71
C LEU A 41 -36.58 -12.49 7.96
N GLN A 42 -37.80 -12.97 8.19
CA GLN A 42 -38.56 -12.66 9.42
C GLN A 42 -37.90 -13.27 10.66
N THR A 43 -37.46 -14.52 10.56
CA THR A 43 -36.75 -15.21 11.65
C THR A 43 -35.44 -14.50 11.95
N PHE A 44 -34.71 -14.09 10.90
CA PHE A 44 -33.48 -13.33 11.02
C PHE A 44 -33.68 -12.03 11.81
N LEU A 45 -34.65 -11.19 11.41
CA LEU A 45 -34.95 -9.94 12.12
C LEU A 45 -35.39 -10.16 13.57
N LYS A 46 -36.19 -11.21 13.80
CA LYS A 46 -36.62 -11.57 15.14
C LYS A 46 -35.41 -11.94 16.01
N LEU A 47 -34.57 -12.85 15.52
CA LEU A 47 -33.40 -13.32 16.24
C LEU A 47 -32.34 -12.23 16.43
N SER A 48 -32.14 -11.32 15.48
CA SER A 48 -31.16 -10.24 15.63
C SER A 48 -31.51 -9.31 16.79
N VAL A 49 -32.81 -9.06 17.02
CA VAL A 49 -33.29 -8.24 18.14
C VAL A 49 -33.35 -9.03 19.45
N GLU A 50 -33.81 -10.29 19.41
CA GLU A 50 -34.00 -11.12 20.61
C GLU A 50 -32.69 -11.71 21.17
N THR A 51 -31.63 -11.79 20.35
CA THR A 51 -30.33 -12.31 20.80
C THR A 51 -29.78 -11.41 21.91
N PRO A 52 -29.54 -11.94 23.12
CA PRO A 52 -29.13 -11.14 24.26
C PRO A 52 -27.69 -10.66 24.11
N LEU A 53 -27.35 -9.54 24.76
CA LEU A 53 -25.95 -9.16 24.98
C LEU A 53 -25.27 -10.23 25.84
N PRO A 54 -24.01 -10.60 25.54
CA PRO A 54 -23.31 -11.58 26.36
C PRO A 54 -23.01 -11.00 27.74
N SER A 55 -22.99 -11.87 28.75
CA SER A 55 -22.81 -11.49 30.17
C SER A 55 -21.52 -10.71 30.43
N VAL A 56 -20.45 -10.94 29.65
CA VAL A 56 -19.20 -10.15 29.72
C VAL A 56 -19.43 -8.64 29.54
N MET A 57 -20.46 -8.24 28.79
CA MET A 57 -20.80 -6.82 28.57
C MET A 57 -21.27 -6.12 29.85
N GLU A 58 -21.73 -6.87 30.86
CA GLU A 58 -22.05 -6.33 32.19
C GLU A 58 -20.81 -5.70 32.84
N THR A 59 -19.62 -6.21 32.54
CA THR A 59 -18.34 -5.73 33.09
C THR A 59 -18.06 -4.26 32.78
N PHE A 60 -18.60 -3.73 31.68
CA PHE A 60 -18.43 -2.32 31.32
C PHE A 60 -19.34 -1.39 32.11
N LYS A 61 -20.40 -1.93 32.74
CA LYS A 61 -21.28 -1.22 33.68
C LYS A 61 -20.82 -1.42 35.12
N ASP A 62 -20.41 -2.64 35.45
CA ASP A 62 -19.90 -3.03 36.76
C ASP A 62 -18.59 -3.83 36.61
N PRO A 63 -17.41 -3.20 36.78
CA PRO A 63 -16.12 -3.86 36.66
C PRO A 63 -15.91 -5.07 37.58
N SER A 64 -16.67 -5.18 38.68
CA SER A 64 -16.59 -6.32 39.61
C SER A 64 -17.26 -7.59 39.05
N ALA A 65 -18.16 -7.44 38.08
CA ALA A 65 -18.85 -8.56 37.43
C ALA A 65 -17.89 -9.50 36.71
N LEU A 66 -16.70 -9.03 36.27
CA LEU A 66 -15.72 -9.80 35.51
C LEU A 66 -15.38 -11.16 36.15
N GLU A 67 -15.31 -11.20 37.49
CA GLU A 67 -14.99 -12.43 38.21
C GLU A 67 -16.07 -13.49 38.07
N ARG A 68 -17.34 -13.07 38.02
CA ARG A 68 -18.52 -13.92 37.90
C ARG A 68 -18.79 -14.32 36.45
N VAL A 69 -18.76 -13.36 35.52
CA VAL A 69 -19.22 -13.57 34.13
C VAL A 69 -18.10 -14.04 33.20
N GLY A 70 -16.83 -13.79 33.55
CA GLY A 70 -15.69 -14.14 32.70
C GLY A 70 -15.66 -13.36 31.39
N VAL A 71 -15.01 -13.94 30.37
CA VAL A 71 -14.75 -13.31 29.06
C VAL A 71 -15.11 -14.21 27.87
N HIS A 72 -15.60 -15.42 28.15
CA HIS A 72 -15.92 -16.43 27.17
C HIS A 72 -17.44 -16.50 27.00
N THR A 73 -17.89 -16.29 25.78
CA THR A 73 -19.27 -16.49 25.36
C THR A 73 -19.33 -17.78 24.56
N GLN A 74 -20.13 -18.74 25.01
CA GLN A 74 -20.33 -20.00 24.30
C GLN A 74 -21.28 -19.82 23.11
N GLN A 75 -21.09 -20.63 22.08
CA GLN A 75 -22.03 -20.73 20.97
C GLN A 75 -23.43 -21.17 21.43
N ILE A 76 -24.45 -20.80 20.66
CA ILE A 76 -25.83 -21.30 20.81
C ILE A 76 -26.17 -22.13 19.57
N PRO A 77 -26.25 -23.48 19.67
CA PRO A 77 -26.45 -24.37 18.52
C PRO A 77 -27.64 -23.99 17.63
N GLU A 78 -28.75 -23.56 18.21
CA GLU A 78 -29.95 -23.19 17.46
C GLU A 78 -29.73 -21.93 16.61
N LEU A 79 -28.99 -20.94 17.14
CA LEU A 79 -28.63 -19.72 16.40
C LEU A 79 -27.58 -20.02 15.34
N ARG A 80 -26.61 -20.89 15.65
CA ARG A 80 -25.64 -21.39 14.68
C ARG A 80 -26.32 -22.06 13.49
N ASP A 81 -27.16 -23.06 13.74
CA ASP A 81 -27.81 -23.85 12.69
C ASP A 81 -28.69 -22.97 11.79
N PHE A 82 -29.41 -22.02 12.41
CA PHE A 82 -30.14 -21.00 11.67
C PHE A 82 -29.23 -20.15 10.78
N MET A 83 -28.15 -19.61 11.33
CA MET A 83 -27.24 -18.73 10.59
C MET A 83 -26.51 -19.46 9.45
N VAL A 84 -26.12 -20.73 9.64
CA VAL A 84 -25.58 -21.58 8.57
C VAL A 84 -26.60 -21.71 7.44
N SER A 85 -27.84 -22.06 7.76
CA SER A 85 -28.92 -22.14 6.76
C SER A 85 -29.23 -20.80 6.08
N PHE A 86 -29.10 -19.68 6.80
CA PHE A 86 -29.34 -18.34 6.29
C PHE A 86 -28.25 -17.89 5.30
N LEU A 87 -26.99 -18.19 5.60
CA LEU A 87 -25.83 -17.75 4.81
C LEU A 87 -25.54 -18.66 3.60
N ASP A 88 -25.93 -19.94 3.65
CA ASP A 88 -25.71 -20.91 2.56
C ASP A 88 -26.13 -20.41 1.16
N PRO A 89 -27.36 -19.89 0.92
CA PRO A 89 -27.76 -19.42 -0.40
C PRO A 89 -26.96 -18.19 -0.87
N LEU A 90 -26.57 -17.31 0.07
CA LEU A 90 -25.78 -16.11 -0.21
C LEU A 90 -24.33 -16.44 -0.59
N MET A 91 -23.79 -17.53 -0.02
CA MET A 91 -22.43 -18.01 -0.25
C MET A 91 -22.35 -19.15 -1.27
N LYS A 92 -23.41 -19.42 -2.03
CA LYS A 92 -23.46 -20.52 -3.01
C LYS A 92 -22.34 -20.47 -4.04
N ASN A 93 -21.89 -19.27 -4.43
CA ASN A 93 -20.84 -19.05 -5.42
C ASN A 93 -19.46 -18.81 -4.80
N PHE A 94 -19.25 -19.22 -3.55
CA PHE A 94 -17.93 -19.18 -2.91
C PHE A 94 -17.16 -20.47 -3.22
N SER A 95 -15.91 -20.33 -3.65
CA SER A 95 -14.98 -21.45 -3.77
C SER A 95 -14.19 -21.67 -2.47
N PHE A 96 -13.77 -22.91 -2.26
CA PHE A 96 -12.89 -23.31 -1.16
C PHE A 96 -11.62 -23.92 -1.76
N GLU A 97 -10.48 -23.25 -1.56
CA GLU A 97 -9.16 -23.70 -2.00
C GLU A 97 -8.34 -24.18 -0.80
N GLY A 98 -7.48 -25.18 -0.99
CA GLY A 98 -6.65 -25.74 0.08
C GLY A 98 -7.36 -26.79 0.94
N ALA A 99 -8.38 -27.47 0.39
CA ALA A 99 -9.11 -28.54 1.09
C ALA A 99 -8.19 -29.71 1.49
N GLU A 100 -7.15 -29.97 0.71
CA GLU A 100 -6.10 -30.94 1.03
C GLU A 100 -5.38 -30.61 2.35
N ASN A 101 -5.41 -29.37 2.85
CA ASN A 101 -4.76 -29.00 4.10
C ASN A 101 -5.61 -29.34 5.34
N LEU A 102 -6.88 -29.73 5.18
CA LEU A 102 -7.78 -30.06 6.29
C LEU A 102 -7.27 -31.28 7.10
N GLU A 103 -6.73 -32.29 6.41
CA GLU A 103 -6.21 -33.52 7.01
C GLU A 103 -5.02 -33.25 7.96
N TYR A 104 -4.31 -32.14 7.74
CA TYR A 104 -3.16 -31.73 8.55
C TYR A 104 -3.57 -31.00 9.83
N ILE A 105 -4.75 -30.37 9.87
CA ILE A 105 -5.12 -29.43 10.94
C ILE A 105 -5.71 -30.13 12.15
N LEU A 106 -6.66 -31.06 11.97
CA LEU A 106 -7.32 -31.73 13.09
C LEU A 106 -6.34 -32.45 14.03
N PRO A 107 -5.36 -33.25 13.54
CA PRO A 107 -4.39 -33.91 14.41
C PRO A 107 -3.54 -32.93 15.22
N LEU A 108 -3.38 -31.69 14.73
CA LEU A 108 -2.63 -30.66 15.42
C LEU A 108 -3.42 -30.03 16.56
N ALA A 109 -4.71 -29.76 16.36
CA ALA A 109 -5.55 -29.08 17.35
C ALA A 109 -5.62 -29.82 18.69
N ASP A 110 -5.58 -31.16 18.68
CA ASP A 110 -5.65 -31.98 19.89
C ASP A 110 -4.36 -31.96 20.73
N LYS A 111 -3.21 -31.63 20.12
CA LYS A 111 -1.88 -31.77 20.76
C LYS A 111 -1.10 -30.46 20.88
N PHE A 112 -1.36 -29.52 19.98
CA PHE A 112 -0.59 -28.31 19.82
C PHE A 112 -1.49 -27.08 19.98
N PRO A 113 -0.93 -25.95 20.45
CA PRO A 113 -1.66 -24.70 20.42
C PRO A 113 -1.78 -24.21 18.97
N VAL A 114 -2.98 -24.33 18.41
CA VAL A 114 -3.28 -23.92 17.02
C VAL A 114 -4.05 -22.60 16.99
N VAL A 115 -3.68 -21.71 16.08
CA VAL A 115 -4.35 -20.43 15.83
C VAL A 115 -4.62 -20.25 14.35
N LEU A 116 -5.87 -19.97 14.01
CA LEU A 116 -6.27 -19.55 12.67
C LEU A 116 -6.16 -18.03 12.57
N ILE A 117 -5.51 -17.53 11.54
CA ILE A 117 -5.46 -16.09 11.24
C ILE A 117 -6.11 -15.80 9.90
N SER A 118 -6.87 -14.71 9.80
CA SER A 118 -7.51 -14.30 8.53
C SER A 118 -7.46 -12.79 8.33
N ASN A 119 -7.45 -12.34 7.06
CA ASN A 119 -7.76 -10.95 6.74
C ASN A 119 -9.21 -10.61 7.10
N HIS A 120 -9.47 -9.33 7.34
CA HIS A 120 -10.73 -8.80 7.84
C HIS A 120 -11.28 -7.69 6.92
N ILE A 121 -12.29 -8.02 6.12
CA ILE A 121 -12.87 -7.15 5.10
C ILE A 121 -14.36 -6.87 5.32
N SER A 122 -15.05 -7.67 6.16
CA SER A 122 -16.48 -7.53 6.39
C SER A 122 -16.91 -8.02 7.77
N HIS A 123 -18.13 -7.65 8.18
CA HIS A 123 -18.74 -8.15 9.43
C HIS A 123 -19.12 -9.64 9.36
N LEU A 124 -19.14 -10.20 8.15
CA LEU A 124 -19.49 -11.59 7.88
C LEU A 124 -18.27 -12.50 7.80
N ASP A 125 -17.05 -12.01 8.01
CA ASP A 125 -15.84 -12.83 7.82
C ASP A 125 -15.80 -14.06 8.76
N ALA A 126 -16.07 -13.89 10.04
CA ALA A 126 -16.11 -15.02 10.99
C ALA A 126 -17.26 -16.00 10.67
N PRO A 127 -18.51 -15.53 10.49
CA PRO A 127 -19.59 -16.38 9.99
C PRO A 127 -19.28 -17.09 8.66
N ALA A 128 -18.56 -16.42 7.75
CA ALA A 128 -18.18 -16.98 6.45
C ALA A 128 -17.14 -18.09 6.59
N ILE A 129 -16.09 -17.89 7.39
CA ILE A 129 -15.10 -18.94 7.69
C ILE A 129 -15.82 -20.17 8.26
N TYR A 130 -16.65 -19.95 9.27
CA TYR A 130 -17.40 -21.03 9.92
C TYR A 130 -18.30 -21.75 8.91
N ASN A 131 -19.14 -21.01 8.17
CA ASN A 131 -20.08 -21.57 7.21
C ASN A 131 -19.39 -22.33 6.08
N LEU A 132 -18.31 -21.77 5.52
CA LEU A 132 -17.59 -22.40 4.41
C LEU A 132 -16.91 -23.70 4.83
N LEU A 133 -16.36 -23.78 6.05
CA LEU A 133 -15.84 -25.02 6.61
C LEU A 133 -16.96 -26.03 6.91
N TYR A 134 -18.05 -25.56 7.54
CA TYR A 134 -19.19 -26.40 7.90
C TYR A 134 -19.82 -27.08 6.68
N ARG A 135 -19.95 -26.34 5.56
CA ARG A 135 -20.51 -26.84 4.29
C ARG A 135 -19.65 -27.91 3.61
N GLN A 136 -18.33 -27.94 3.82
CA GLN A 136 -17.49 -29.01 3.29
C GLN A 136 -17.75 -30.35 3.98
N GLY A 137 -18.33 -30.33 5.19
CA GLY A 137 -18.61 -31.53 5.98
C GLY A 137 -17.33 -32.22 6.49
N GLY A 138 -17.49 -33.43 7.03
CA GLY A 138 -16.36 -34.29 7.42
C GLY A 138 -15.41 -33.63 8.42
N GLU A 139 -14.12 -33.56 8.07
CA GLU A 139 -13.08 -32.95 8.90
C GLU A 139 -13.22 -31.44 9.02
N ALA A 140 -13.65 -30.76 7.95
CA ALA A 140 -13.82 -29.31 7.96
C ALA A 140 -14.91 -28.85 8.95
N GLN A 141 -16.00 -29.61 9.05
CA GLN A 141 -17.05 -29.35 10.02
C GLN A 141 -16.54 -29.48 11.46
N LYS A 142 -15.72 -30.50 11.74
CA LYS A 142 -15.09 -30.65 13.06
C LYS A 142 -14.15 -29.49 13.39
N ILE A 143 -13.38 -29.02 12.41
CA ILE A 143 -12.53 -27.83 12.56
C ILE A 143 -13.40 -26.62 12.88
N ALA A 144 -14.51 -26.41 12.15
CA ALA A 144 -15.45 -25.32 12.41
C ALA A 144 -15.96 -25.36 13.86
N ASP A 145 -16.39 -26.52 14.36
CA ASP A 145 -16.86 -26.72 15.74
C ASP A 145 -15.77 -26.50 16.80
N GLN A 146 -14.49 -26.64 16.43
CA GLN A 146 -13.35 -26.34 17.28
C GLN A 146 -12.97 -24.84 17.28
N LEU A 147 -13.52 -24.00 16.40
CA LEU A 147 -13.17 -22.59 16.34
C LEU A 147 -13.69 -21.82 17.56
N ALA A 148 -12.80 -21.01 18.14
CA ALA A 148 -13.14 -19.98 19.12
C ALA A 148 -12.58 -18.63 18.64
N PHE A 149 -13.45 -17.68 18.33
CA PHE A 149 -13.07 -16.39 17.75
C PHE A 149 -12.69 -15.37 18.81
N ILE A 150 -11.76 -14.48 18.48
CA ILE A 150 -11.46 -13.29 19.26
C ILE A 150 -12.22 -12.11 18.66
N ALA A 151 -13.12 -11.52 19.45
CA ALA A 151 -13.98 -10.42 19.00
C ALA A 151 -13.83 -9.17 19.86
N GLY A 152 -13.88 -8.02 19.20
CA GLY A 152 -13.89 -6.72 19.87
C GLY A 152 -15.23 -6.42 20.54
N ARG A 153 -15.22 -5.64 21.63
CA ARG A 153 -16.43 -5.18 22.34
C ARG A 153 -17.56 -4.69 21.43
N LEU A 154 -17.24 -3.83 20.46
CA LEU A 154 -18.22 -3.21 19.55
C LEU A 154 -18.93 -4.23 18.64
N ALA A 155 -18.35 -5.41 18.40
CA ALA A 155 -18.96 -6.43 17.56
C ALA A 155 -20.22 -7.05 18.20
N PHE A 156 -20.38 -6.92 19.53
CA PHE A 156 -21.56 -7.36 20.27
C PHE A 156 -22.67 -6.31 20.35
N GLU A 157 -22.39 -5.05 20.05
CA GLU A 157 -23.39 -3.97 20.15
C GLU A 157 -24.39 -4.00 18.99
N GLU A 158 -23.90 -4.25 17.77
CA GLU A 158 -24.73 -4.35 16.57
C GLU A 158 -25.53 -5.65 16.56
N ASP A 159 -26.86 -5.57 16.39
CA ASP A 159 -27.77 -6.72 16.42
C ASP A 159 -27.36 -7.85 15.47
N PHE A 160 -26.96 -7.50 14.25
CA PHE A 160 -26.55 -8.49 13.26
C PHE A 160 -25.20 -9.14 13.59
N GLY A 161 -24.23 -8.32 14.01
CA GLY A 161 -22.91 -8.81 14.43
C GLY A 161 -23.05 -9.73 15.64
N ARG A 162 -23.87 -9.34 16.62
CA ARG A 162 -24.17 -10.12 17.82
C ARG A 162 -24.75 -11.49 17.47
N LEU A 163 -25.78 -11.54 16.63
CA LEU A 163 -26.36 -12.82 16.18
C LEU A 163 -25.31 -13.73 15.53
N GLY A 164 -24.45 -13.17 14.66
CA GLY A 164 -23.38 -13.93 14.01
C GLY A 164 -22.31 -14.44 14.99
N LEU A 165 -22.00 -13.70 16.06
CA LEU A 165 -21.02 -14.12 17.06
C LEU A 165 -21.49 -15.30 17.94
N TYR A 166 -22.79 -15.55 18.03
CA TYR A 166 -23.32 -16.72 18.75
C TYR A 166 -23.28 -18.02 17.93
N MET A 167 -22.80 -17.97 16.68
CA MET A 167 -22.55 -19.17 15.87
C MET A 167 -21.39 -20.02 16.40
N PHE A 168 -20.47 -19.42 17.15
CA PHE A 168 -19.21 -20.04 17.59
C PHE A 168 -18.80 -19.50 18.96
N ASP A 169 -17.86 -20.19 19.62
CA ASP A 169 -17.30 -19.71 20.87
C ASP A 169 -16.54 -18.41 20.64
N THR A 170 -16.69 -17.43 21.55
CA THR A 170 -16.07 -16.11 21.39
C THR A 170 -15.39 -15.64 22.68
N LEU A 171 -14.16 -15.13 22.55
CA LEU A 171 -13.43 -14.42 23.59
C LEU A 171 -13.48 -12.92 23.34
N LEU A 172 -13.99 -12.16 24.32
CA LEU A 172 -14.03 -10.71 24.23
C LEU A 172 -12.66 -10.11 24.49
N VAL A 173 -12.21 -9.25 23.58
CA VAL A 173 -11.03 -8.39 23.76
C VAL A 173 -11.37 -6.92 23.52
N CYS A 174 -10.60 -6.04 24.14
CA CYS A 174 -10.70 -4.59 24.00
C CYS A 174 -9.51 -4.07 23.18
N SER A 175 -9.80 -3.39 22.08
CA SER A 175 -8.76 -2.81 21.23
C SER A 175 -8.10 -1.61 21.90
N LYS A 176 -6.85 -1.28 21.51
CA LYS A 176 -6.17 -0.05 21.97
C LYS A 176 -7.03 1.19 21.72
N ARG A 177 -7.69 1.27 20.56
CA ARG A 177 -8.60 2.39 20.21
C ARG A 177 -9.76 2.51 21.19
N ASP A 178 -10.37 1.39 21.57
CA ASP A 178 -11.49 1.37 22.53
C ASP A 178 -11.03 1.86 23.91
N MET A 179 -9.83 1.48 24.35
CA MET A 179 -9.23 1.95 25.60
C MET A 179 -8.91 3.45 25.55
N THR A 180 -8.37 3.96 24.45
CA THR A 180 -8.10 5.40 24.28
C THR A 180 -9.39 6.22 24.28
N GLN A 181 -10.46 5.70 23.69
CA GLN A 181 -11.78 6.36 23.67
C GLN A 181 -12.50 6.30 25.02
N ASN A 182 -12.15 5.35 25.88
CA ASN A 182 -12.79 5.11 27.17
C ASN A 182 -11.76 5.01 28.32
N PRO A 183 -11.01 6.10 28.62
CA PRO A 183 -9.90 6.04 29.58
C PRO A 183 -10.31 5.61 30.99
N GLY A 184 -11.54 5.93 31.42
CA GLY A 184 -12.08 5.51 32.72
C GLY A 184 -12.30 4.01 32.86
N LEU A 185 -12.35 3.26 31.75
CA LEU A 185 -12.51 1.81 31.72
C LEU A 185 -11.20 1.08 31.37
N ALA A 186 -10.09 1.79 31.20
CA ALA A 186 -8.83 1.22 30.70
C ALA A 186 -8.27 0.09 31.58
N ASP A 187 -8.35 0.21 32.92
CA ASP A 187 -7.95 -0.87 33.83
C ASP A 187 -8.81 -2.12 33.64
N THR A 188 -10.13 -1.95 33.65
CA THR A 188 -11.10 -3.02 33.40
C THR A 188 -10.85 -3.71 32.07
N MET A 189 -10.65 -2.96 30.99
CA MET A 189 -10.34 -3.47 29.65
C MET A 189 -9.00 -4.23 29.62
N THR A 190 -8.00 -3.77 30.37
CA THR A 190 -6.72 -4.48 30.52
C THR A 190 -6.92 -5.83 31.21
N ARG A 191 -7.70 -5.86 32.30
CA ARG A 191 -8.04 -7.11 33.00
C ARG A 191 -8.81 -8.08 32.11
N ILE A 192 -9.76 -7.59 31.31
CA ILE A 192 -10.48 -8.38 30.30
C ILE A 192 -9.49 -9.02 29.32
N ASN A 193 -8.59 -8.23 28.71
CA ASN A 193 -7.60 -8.73 27.76
C ASN A 193 -6.68 -9.79 28.37
N MET A 194 -6.20 -9.57 29.61
CA MET A 194 -5.37 -10.55 30.32
C MET A 194 -6.13 -11.84 30.62
N ARG A 195 -7.42 -11.76 30.98
CA ARG A 195 -8.26 -12.94 31.23
C ARG A 195 -8.58 -13.67 29.94
N ALA A 196 -8.85 -12.96 28.84
CA ALA A 196 -9.09 -13.53 27.52
C ALA A 196 -7.86 -14.31 27.04
N PHE A 197 -6.66 -13.75 27.21
CA PHE A 197 -5.41 -14.44 26.88
C PHE A 197 -5.24 -15.76 27.66
N ARG A 198 -5.48 -15.75 28.98
CA ARG A 198 -5.40 -16.97 29.82
C ARG A 198 -6.46 -18.00 29.42
N GLN A 199 -7.70 -17.55 29.20
CA GLN A 199 -8.82 -18.39 28.81
C GLN A 199 -8.58 -19.03 27.43
N GLY A 200 -8.03 -18.28 26.48
CA GLY A 200 -7.65 -18.81 25.17
C GLY A 200 -6.63 -19.95 25.29
N GLY A 201 -5.65 -19.82 26.18
CA GLY A 201 -4.73 -20.92 26.49
C GLY A 201 -5.38 -22.14 27.13
N SER A 202 -6.50 -21.99 27.87
CA SER A 202 -7.29 -23.12 28.37
C SER A 202 -8.06 -23.80 27.25
N LEU A 203 -8.76 -23.01 26.42
CA LEU A 203 -9.52 -23.51 25.27
C LEU A 203 -8.62 -24.29 24.31
N GLN A 204 -7.39 -23.82 24.06
CA GLN A 204 -6.43 -24.56 23.23
C GLN A 204 -6.02 -25.91 23.82
N LYS A 205 -5.96 -26.05 25.15
CA LYS A 205 -5.71 -27.35 25.81
C LYS A 205 -6.92 -28.28 25.73
N GLU A 206 -8.11 -27.73 25.50
CA GLU A 206 -9.37 -28.44 25.27
C GLU A 206 -9.57 -28.77 23.77
N GLY A 207 -8.56 -28.52 22.92
CA GLY A 207 -8.61 -28.81 21.49
C GLY A 207 -9.27 -27.73 20.64
N LYS A 208 -9.56 -26.53 21.20
CA LYS A 208 -10.10 -25.41 20.43
C LYS A 208 -9.00 -24.70 19.63
N ILE A 209 -9.37 -24.24 18.45
CA ILE A 209 -8.53 -23.44 17.56
C ILE A 209 -8.93 -21.98 17.74
N LEU A 210 -8.01 -21.13 18.21
CA LEU A 210 -8.32 -19.70 18.33
C LEU A 210 -8.29 -19.05 16.95
N ALA A 211 -9.34 -18.32 16.58
CA ALA A 211 -9.42 -17.58 15.32
C ALA A 211 -9.25 -16.07 15.57
N VAL A 212 -8.31 -15.46 14.88
CA VAL A 212 -7.92 -14.05 15.08
C VAL A 212 -7.90 -13.30 13.75
N PHE A 213 -8.45 -12.09 13.75
CA PHE A 213 -8.30 -11.12 12.67
C PHE A 213 -7.18 -10.14 13.00
N PRO A 214 -5.98 -10.30 12.43
CA PRO A 214 -4.79 -9.58 12.90
C PRO A 214 -4.82 -8.07 12.65
N GLU A 215 -5.66 -7.61 11.72
CA GLU A 215 -5.84 -6.19 11.41
C GLU A 215 -6.52 -5.42 12.57
N GLY A 216 -7.22 -6.12 13.47
CA GLY A 216 -7.96 -5.53 14.60
C GLY A 216 -9.18 -4.68 14.20
N THR A 217 -9.31 -4.32 12.92
CA THR A 217 -10.45 -3.63 12.34
C THR A 217 -10.64 -4.07 10.89
N ARG A 218 -11.87 -3.93 10.39
CA ARG A 218 -12.19 -4.32 9.01
C ARG A 218 -11.71 -3.29 7.99
N SER A 219 -11.25 -3.77 6.85
CA SER A 219 -10.99 -2.95 5.68
C SER A 219 -12.28 -2.50 4.99
N ARG A 220 -12.37 -1.21 4.64
CA ARG A 220 -13.51 -0.69 3.85
C ARG A 220 -13.41 -0.96 2.35
N THR A 221 -12.20 -1.27 1.87
CA THR A 221 -11.90 -1.51 0.46
C THR A 221 -11.52 -2.97 0.21
N GLY A 222 -11.67 -3.82 1.24
CA GLY A 222 -11.16 -5.18 1.34
C GLY A 222 -9.65 -5.34 1.16
N SER A 223 -8.89 -4.25 1.16
CA SER A 223 -7.42 -4.30 1.18
C SER A 223 -6.89 -4.64 2.57
N LEU A 224 -5.88 -5.50 2.64
CA LEU A 224 -5.17 -5.89 3.86
C LEU A 224 -4.58 -4.67 4.58
N LEU A 225 -5.11 -4.35 5.74
CA LEU A 225 -4.58 -3.33 6.63
C LEU A 225 -3.36 -3.88 7.38
N GLY A 226 -2.59 -2.97 8.00
CA GLY A 226 -1.47 -3.35 8.85
C GLY A 226 -1.95 -4.19 10.03
N PHE A 227 -1.28 -5.31 10.26
CA PHE A 227 -1.54 -6.17 11.41
C PHE A 227 -1.09 -5.47 12.69
N VAL A 228 -1.93 -5.53 13.73
CA VAL A 228 -1.66 -4.84 14.99
C VAL A 228 -0.67 -5.62 15.86
N ASP A 229 0.18 -4.87 16.53
CA ASP A 229 1.26 -5.39 17.35
C ASP A 229 0.78 -6.32 18.49
N THR A 230 -0.43 -6.10 19.01
CA THR A 230 -1.02 -6.92 20.08
C THR A 230 -1.31 -8.36 19.66
N VAL A 231 -1.41 -8.64 18.35
CA VAL A 231 -1.65 -9.99 17.83
C VAL A 231 -0.48 -10.92 18.11
N TYR A 232 0.74 -10.36 18.26
CA TYR A 232 1.94 -11.13 18.57
C TYR A 232 1.74 -12.15 19.70
N HIS A 233 1.04 -11.77 20.77
CA HIS A 233 0.80 -12.66 21.90
C HIS A 233 -0.07 -13.88 21.53
N TYR A 234 -0.99 -13.70 20.59
CA TYR A 234 -1.83 -14.78 20.09
C TYR A 234 -1.10 -15.69 19.12
N VAL A 235 -0.07 -15.22 18.41
CA VAL A 235 0.58 -16.01 17.35
C VAL A 235 1.96 -16.57 17.71
N ALA A 236 2.67 -15.95 18.66
CA ALA A 236 4.01 -16.41 19.07
C ALA A 236 3.95 -17.79 19.73
N ASN A 237 4.91 -18.65 19.38
CA ASN A 237 5.11 -20.01 19.88
C ASN A 237 3.87 -20.91 19.68
N LYS A 238 3.25 -20.80 18.51
CA LYS A 238 2.03 -21.54 18.14
C LYS A 238 2.08 -21.96 16.67
N ILE A 239 1.25 -22.95 16.33
CA ILE A 239 1.04 -23.35 14.94
C ILE A 239 -0.07 -22.46 14.36
N ILE A 240 0.26 -21.79 13.26
CA ILE A 240 -0.62 -20.83 12.59
C ILE A 240 -1.21 -21.45 11.34
N ILE A 241 -2.53 -21.34 11.21
CA ILE A 241 -3.27 -21.70 10.00
C ILE A 241 -3.65 -20.39 9.29
N PRO A 242 -2.97 -20.01 8.21
CA PRO A 242 -3.32 -18.81 7.46
C PRO A 242 -4.56 -19.08 6.60
N VAL A 243 -5.56 -18.21 6.73
CA VAL A 243 -6.78 -18.20 5.93
C VAL A 243 -6.86 -16.87 5.20
N SER A 244 -7.33 -16.93 3.96
CA SER A 244 -7.56 -15.75 3.15
C SER A 244 -8.98 -15.73 2.63
N LEU A 245 -9.66 -14.60 2.80
CA LEU A 245 -11.05 -14.39 2.42
C LEU A 245 -11.17 -13.30 1.37
N GLU A 246 -11.98 -13.57 0.35
CA GLU A 246 -12.38 -12.61 -0.68
C GLU A 246 -13.89 -12.64 -0.89
N GLY A 247 -14.51 -11.48 -1.11
CA GLY A 247 -15.90 -11.34 -1.53
C GLY A 247 -16.94 -11.32 -0.41
N THR A 248 -16.56 -11.55 0.86
CA THR A 248 -17.47 -11.42 2.01
C THR A 248 -17.95 -9.99 2.24
N ASP A 249 -17.22 -8.99 1.72
CA ASP A 249 -17.60 -7.57 1.70
C ASP A 249 -18.76 -7.27 0.74
N GLN A 250 -19.00 -8.14 -0.24
CA GLN A 250 -20.07 -8.00 -1.22
C GLN A 250 -21.39 -8.62 -0.76
N ILE A 251 -21.37 -9.55 0.21
CA ILE A 251 -22.60 -10.21 0.69
C ILE A 251 -23.53 -9.20 1.36
N LEU A 252 -22.99 -8.32 2.20
CA LEU A 252 -23.75 -7.20 2.78
C LEU A 252 -22.88 -5.94 2.69
N PRO A 253 -23.02 -5.15 1.60
CA PRO A 253 -22.26 -3.93 1.43
C PRO A 253 -22.51 -2.94 2.57
N ALA A 254 -21.49 -2.21 3.00
CA ALA A 254 -21.54 -1.36 4.20
C ALA A 254 -22.63 -0.27 4.19
N ASN A 255 -23.13 0.11 3.00
CA ASN A 255 -24.15 1.15 2.82
C ASN A 255 -25.49 0.56 2.33
N SER A 256 -25.75 -0.72 2.57
CA SER A 256 -26.97 -1.40 2.12
C SER A 256 -27.52 -2.35 3.18
N PHE A 257 -28.84 -2.46 3.24
CA PHE A 257 -29.55 -3.51 3.99
C PHE A 257 -29.90 -4.71 3.09
N LEU A 258 -29.43 -4.72 1.84
CA LEU A 258 -29.68 -5.78 0.88
C LEU A 258 -28.52 -6.74 0.84
N PHE A 259 -28.81 -8.00 1.15
CA PHE A 259 -27.92 -9.12 0.93
C PHE A 259 -27.80 -9.41 -0.56
N GLN A 260 -26.58 -9.77 -0.97
CA GLN A 260 -26.27 -10.14 -2.33
C GLN A 260 -25.67 -11.53 -2.35
N GLN A 261 -26.02 -12.33 -3.36
CA GLN A 261 -25.29 -13.54 -3.66
C GLN A 261 -23.94 -13.15 -4.29
N ALA A 262 -22.91 -13.15 -3.45
CA ALA A 262 -21.58 -12.75 -3.87
C ALA A 262 -20.80 -13.91 -4.46
N LYS A 263 -19.88 -13.59 -5.37
CA LYS A 263 -18.76 -14.47 -5.71
C LYS A 263 -17.64 -14.19 -4.73
N GLY A 264 -17.10 -15.25 -4.15
CA GLY A 264 -16.03 -15.12 -3.18
C GLY A 264 -15.17 -16.37 -3.12
N LYS A 265 -14.18 -16.31 -2.25
CA LYS A 265 -13.20 -17.36 -2.11
C LYS A 265 -12.70 -17.41 -0.68
N MET A 266 -12.61 -18.62 -0.14
CA MET A 266 -11.79 -18.90 1.03
C MET A 266 -10.63 -19.80 0.61
N SER A 267 -9.43 -19.43 1.03
CA SER A 267 -8.22 -20.21 0.77
C SER A 267 -7.60 -20.59 2.11
N LEU A 268 -7.37 -21.88 2.32
CA LEU A 268 -6.78 -22.47 3.52
C LEU A 268 -5.32 -22.84 3.25
N GLY A 269 -4.39 -22.14 3.90
CA GLY A 269 -2.96 -22.41 3.76
C GLY A 269 -2.45 -23.53 4.67
N LYS A 270 -1.18 -23.92 4.44
CA LYS A 270 -0.50 -24.94 5.25
C LYS A 270 -0.23 -24.46 6.67
N PRO A 271 -0.20 -25.37 7.67
CA PRO A 271 0.21 -25.04 9.02
C PRO A 271 1.66 -24.55 9.08
N VAL A 272 1.89 -23.42 9.77
CA VAL A 272 3.22 -22.83 9.96
C VAL A 272 3.49 -22.62 11.45
N LEU A 273 4.56 -23.21 11.98
CA LEU A 273 5.05 -22.92 13.31
C LEU A 273 5.74 -21.55 13.36
N VAL A 274 5.31 -20.71 14.29
CA VAL A 274 5.94 -19.42 14.60
C VAL A 274 6.68 -19.50 15.93
N GLY A 275 7.99 -19.26 15.92
CA GLY A 275 8.84 -19.37 17.11
C GLY A 275 9.10 -20.83 17.48
N ASP A 276 9.15 -21.12 18.80
CA ASP A 276 9.49 -22.44 19.32
C ASP A 276 8.43 -22.95 20.29
N LEU A 277 8.15 -24.26 20.22
CA LEU A 277 7.31 -24.95 21.20
C LEU A 277 8.17 -25.52 22.34
N PRO A 278 7.56 -25.90 23.49
CA PRO A 278 8.25 -26.69 24.51
C PRO A 278 8.92 -27.94 23.92
N LYS A 279 10.12 -28.30 24.42
CA LYS A 279 10.96 -29.40 23.87
C LYS A 279 10.19 -30.69 23.58
N LYS A 280 9.26 -31.09 24.46
CA LYS A 280 8.44 -32.29 24.28
C LYS A 280 7.56 -32.19 23.03
N LEU A 281 6.87 -31.06 22.84
CA LEU A 281 6.03 -30.84 21.66
C LEU A 281 6.88 -30.68 20.39
N MET A 282 8.06 -30.07 20.48
CA MET A 282 8.97 -29.98 19.33
C MET A 282 9.42 -31.34 18.81
N ALA A 283 9.61 -32.34 19.69
CA ALA A 283 9.99 -33.69 19.30
C ALA A 283 8.83 -34.47 18.63
N GLU A 284 7.59 -34.06 18.86
CA GLU A 284 6.38 -34.67 18.30
C GLU A 284 5.82 -33.87 17.10
N LEU A 285 6.47 -32.75 16.72
CA LEU A 285 6.00 -31.86 15.66
C LEU A 285 6.06 -32.59 14.30
N PRO A 286 4.95 -32.69 13.55
CA PRO A 286 4.95 -33.34 12.25
C PRO A 286 5.78 -32.60 11.19
N ASP A 287 6.39 -33.35 10.27
CA ASP A 287 7.24 -32.80 9.20
C ASP A 287 6.50 -31.92 8.18
N TYR A 288 5.16 -32.04 8.10
CA TYR A 288 4.34 -31.22 7.21
C TYR A 288 4.07 -29.81 7.74
N VAL A 289 4.47 -29.50 8.99
CA VAL A 289 4.35 -28.17 9.57
C VAL A 289 5.58 -27.34 9.20
N ASP A 290 5.38 -26.35 8.32
CA ASP A 290 6.43 -25.43 7.92
C ASP A 290 6.90 -24.60 9.12
N ARG A 291 8.14 -24.11 9.09
CA ARG A 291 8.69 -23.25 10.14
C ARG A 291 8.95 -21.86 9.62
N LEU A 292 8.51 -20.84 10.37
CA LEU A 292 8.91 -19.46 10.15
C LEU A 292 10.20 -19.18 10.94
N PRO A 293 11.38 -19.07 10.28
CA PRO A 293 12.63 -18.80 10.97
C PRO A 293 12.62 -17.37 11.52
N VAL A 294 12.63 -17.24 12.84
CA VAL A 294 12.71 -15.93 13.50
C VAL A 294 14.19 -15.54 13.62
N PRO A 295 14.61 -14.37 13.14
CA PRO A 295 16.00 -13.95 13.21
C PRO A 295 16.47 -13.78 14.67
N GLU A 296 17.77 -13.99 14.91
CA GLU A 296 18.36 -13.81 16.25
C GLU A 296 18.40 -12.35 16.68
N GLU A 297 18.69 -11.45 15.74
CA GLU A 297 18.80 -10.00 15.90
C GLU A 297 17.63 -9.25 15.23
N GLY A 298 17.39 -8.00 15.66
CA GLY A 298 16.34 -7.13 15.13
C GLY A 298 14.97 -7.28 15.81
N ASP A 299 13.96 -6.58 15.28
CA ASP A 299 12.59 -6.63 15.82
C ASP A 299 11.87 -7.92 15.40
N LYS A 300 12.00 -8.95 16.24
CA LYS A 300 11.34 -10.26 16.06
C LYS A 300 9.81 -10.15 15.96
N LYS A 301 9.22 -9.20 16.69
CA LYS A 301 7.76 -9.02 16.73
C LYS A 301 7.27 -8.51 15.39
N GLN A 302 7.90 -7.45 14.86
CA GLN A 302 7.56 -6.90 13.57
C GLN A 302 7.81 -7.91 12.44
N PHE A 303 8.94 -8.63 12.49
CA PHE A 303 9.26 -9.68 11.54
C PHE A 303 8.16 -10.75 11.46
N ILE A 304 7.71 -11.27 12.61
CA ILE A 304 6.65 -12.27 12.67
C ILE A 304 5.35 -11.70 12.06
N ILE A 305 4.98 -10.48 12.45
CA ILE A 305 3.76 -9.84 11.96
C ILE A 305 3.77 -9.68 10.43
N ASP A 306 4.87 -9.18 9.87
CA ASP A 306 4.99 -8.96 8.43
C ASP A 306 4.97 -10.28 7.65
N ASN A 307 5.59 -11.34 8.19
CA ASN A 307 5.55 -12.67 7.58
C ASN A 307 4.16 -13.32 7.67
N LEU A 308 3.43 -13.14 8.76
CA LEU A 308 2.05 -13.63 8.87
C LEU A 308 1.12 -12.91 7.89
N ALA A 309 1.27 -11.59 7.74
CA ALA A 309 0.55 -10.83 6.73
C ALA A 309 0.92 -11.27 5.31
N ALA A 310 2.19 -11.62 5.09
CA ALA A 310 2.67 -12.19 3.84
C ALA A 310 2.08 -13.59 3.55
N LEU A 311 1.87 -14.42 4.57
CA LEU A 311 1.23 -15.73 4.42
C LEU A 311 -0.26 -15.60 4.06
N VAL A 312 -0.98 -14.71 4.75
CA VAL A 312 -2.40 -14.40 4.45
C VAL A 312 -2.53 -13.76 3.06
N GLY A 313 -1.68 -12.78 2.74
CA GLY A 313 -1.77 -12.08 1.47
C GLY A 313 -1.39 -12.95 0.26
N ARG A 314 -0.57 -14.00 0.42
CA ARG A 314 -0.16 -14.88 -0.69
C ARG A 314 -1.36 -15.48 -1.44
N GLN A 315 -2.47 -15.73 -0.76
CA GLN A 315 -3.68 -16.29 -1.39
C GLN A 315 -4.68 -15.23 -1.87
N LEU A 316 -4.48 -13.96 -1.51
CA LEU A 316 -5.35 -12.84 -1.91
C LEU A 316 -4.97 -12.30 -3.29
N HIS A 317 -5.93 -11.76 -4.01
CA HIS A 317 -5.64 -10.96 -5.20
C HIS A 317 -4.70 -9.79 -4.88
N ARG A 318 -3.70 -9.53 -5.74
CA ARG A 318 -2.64 -8.51 -5.55
C ARG A 318 -3.12 -7.11 -5.15
N HIS A 319 -4.27 -6.67 -5.70
CA HIS A 319 -4.81 -5.34 -5.39
C HIS A 319 -5.38 -5.26 -3.97
N ARG A 320 -5.59 -6.40 -3.31
CA ARG A 320 -6.03 -6.52 -1.92
C ARG A 320 -4.87 -6.61 -0.93
N HIS A 321 -3.59 -6.61 -1.35
CA HIS A 321 -2.46 -6.70 -0.41
C HIS A 321 -2.21 -5.44 0.43
N GLY A 322 -2.89 -4.33 0.13
CA GLY A 322 -2.89 -3.14 0.98
C GLY A 322 -1.49 -2.65 1.35
N THR A 323 -1.16 -2.58 2.64
CA THR A 323 0.13 -2.08 3.16
C THR A 323 1.32 -3.00 2.87
N TYR A 324 1.05 -4.29 2.66
CA TYR A 324 2.06 -5.35 2.49
C TYR A 324 2.40 -5.64 1.03
N ARG A 325 1.78 -4.94 0.07
CA ARG A 325 1.94 -5.21 -1.37
C ARG A 325 3.40 -5.26 -1.80
N ASN A 326 4.27 -4.45 -1.19
CA ASN A 326 5.68 -4.36 -1.55
C ASN A 326 6.55 -5.51 -1.03
N LEU A 327 5.97 -6.47 -0.31
CA LEU A 327 6.66 -7.71 0.07
C LEU A 327 6.61 -8.79 -1.03
N TYR A 328 5.80 -8.62 -2.07
CA TYR A 328 5.64 -9.58 -3.16
C TYR A 328 6.41 -9.12 -4.39
N ARG A 329 6.88 -10.04 -5.25
CA ARG A 329 7.42 -9.67 -6.56
C ARG A 329 6.32 -9.01 -7.41
N GLY A 330 6.70 -8.07 -8.27
CA GLY A 330 5.83 -7.54 -9.32
C GLY A 330 5.46 -8.66 -10.31
N LEU A 331 4.42 -8.45 -11.12
CA LEU A 331 3.92 -9.50 -12.03
C LEU A 331 5.01 -10.05 -12.93
N ASP A 332 5.11 -11.37 -12.93
CA ASP A 332 5.58 -12.16 -14.06
C ASP A 332 4.35 -12.76 -14.77
N SER A 333 4.53 -13.42 -15.91
CA SER A 333 3.47 -13.95 -16.77
C SER A 333 2.49 -14.94 -16.10
N THR A 334 2.77 -15.39 -14.87
CA THR A 334 2.02 -16.42 -14.14
C THR A 334 0.98 -15.88 -13.15
N ASN A 335 0.92 -14.57 -12.89
CA ASN A 335 0.03 -13.96 -11.87
C ASN A 335 0.21 -14.52 -10.43
N GLU A 336 1.32 -15.18 -10.13
CA GLU A 336 1.59 -15.76 -8.81
C GLU A 336 2.11 -14.73 -7.79
N ASN A 337 1.61 -14.82 -6.56
CA ASN A 337 2.05 -13.98 -5.44
C ASN A 337 3.35 -14.51 -4.80
N THR A 338 4.48 -14.33 -5.48
CA THR A 338 5.79 -14.75 -4.96
C THR A 338 6.32 -13.72 -3.94
N LEU A 339 6.78 -14.17 -2.77
CA LEU A 339 7.40 -13.26 -1.80
C LEU A 339 8.82 -12.88 -2.23
N ILE A 340 9.18 -11.62 -1.97
CA ILE A 340 10.56 -11.17 -2.03
C ILE A 340 11.27 -11.74 -0.80
N THR A 341 12.47 -12.28 -1.00
CA THR A 341 13.32 -12.85 0.04
C THR A 341 14.71 -12.26 -0.07
N ILE A 342 15.52 -12.40 0.99
CA ILE A 342 16.94 -12.09 0.93
C ILE A 342 17.62 -13.19 0.10
N PRO A 343 18.24 -12.88 -1.04
CA PRO A 343 18.91 -13.89 -1.85
C PRO A 343 20.14 -14.43 -1.12
N ALA A 344 20.30 -15.75 -1.07
CA ALA A 344 21.48 -16.39 -0.48
C ALA A 344 22.78 -16.06 -1.25
N LYS A 345 22.66 -15.84 -2.57
CA LYS A 345 23.72 -15.38 -3.47
C LYS A 345 23.13 -14.32 -4.40
N PRO A 346 23.20 -13.03 -4.04
CA PRO A 346 22.64 -11.97 -4.87
C PRO A 346 23.35 -11.89 -6.23
N GLU A 347 22.59 -11.70 -7.31
CA GLU A 347 23.16 -11.43 -8.63
C GLU A 347 23.88 -10.07 -8.68
N GLN A 348 23.37 -9.10 -7.91
CA GLN A 348 23.88 -7.74 -7.84
C GLN A 348 23.79 -7.22 -6.40
N THR A 349 24.74 -6.36 -6.04
CA THR A 349 24.69 -5.51 -4.85
C THR A 349 24.49 -4.08 -5.33
N ILE A 350 23.29 -3.54 -5.12
CA ILE A 350 22.90 -2.23 -5.63
C ILE A 350 22.90 -1.22 -4.50
N VAL A 351 23.65 -0.13 -4.66
CA VAL A 351 23.69 0.97 -3.68
C VAL A 351 22.89 2.15 -4.21
N VAL A 352 21.76 2.45 -3.58
CA VAL A 352 20.96 3.64 -3.85
C VAL A 352 21.42 4.76 -2.92
N VAL A 353 21.84 5.88 -3.48
CA VAL A 353 22.38 7.02 -2.74
C VAL A 353 21.27 8.05 -2.54
N GLY A 354 20.90 8.35 -1.29
CA GLY A 354 19.95 9.41 -0.95
C GLY A 354 18.72 8.95 -0.19
N HIS A 355 18.17 9.84 0.65
CA HIS A 355 16.86 9.66 1.30
C HIS A 355 15.80 10.58 0.69
N SER A 356 15.24 10.15 -0.43
CA SER A 356 14.15 10.85 -1.11
C SER A 356 13.00 9.89 -1.45
N PRO A 357 11.76 10.37 -1.70
CA PRO A 357 10.68 9.49 -2.13
C PRO A 357 11.06 8.66 -3.37
N ALA A 358 11.79 9.26 -4.32
CA ALA A 358 12.28 8.56 -5.50
C ALA A 358 13.33 7.49 -5.15
N ALA A 359 14.23 7.77 -4.21
CA ALA A 359 15.23 6.80 -3.76
C ALA A 359 14.58 5.54 -3.18
N THR A 360 13.69 5.70 -2.20
CA THR A 360 13.00 4.56 -1.57
C THR A 360 12.10 3.80 -2.56
N ALA A 361 11.43 4.51 -3.49
CA ALA A 361 10.62 3.88 -4.53
C ALA A 361 11.47 3.07 -5.53
N ILE A 362 12.60 3.61 -6.00
CA ILE A 362 13.52 2.90 -6.90
C ILE A 362 14.17 1.70 -6.19
N ALA A 363 14.58 1.87 -4.94
CA ALA A 363 15.10 0.78 -4.14
C ALA A 363 14.08 -0.36 -4.00
N THR A 364 12.80 -0.01 -3.80
CA THR A 364 11.68 -0.96 -3.76
C THR A 364 11.44 -1.63 -5.12
N ILE A 365 11.55 -0.91 -6.24
CA ILE A 365 11.46 -1.48 -7.59
C ILE A 365 12.53 -2.56 -7.78
N LEU A 366 13.79 -2.22 -7.51
CA LEU A 366 14.93 -3.12 -7.68
C LEU A 366 14.85 -4.35 -6.79
N SER A 367 14.28 -4.20 -5.60
CA SER A 367 14.07 -5.29 -4.65
C SER A 367 13.14 -6.40 -5.19
N ASN A 368 12.40 -6.17 -6.28
CA ASN A 368 11.61 -7.22 -6.95
C ASN A 368 12.47 -8.26 -7.67
N ARG A 369 13.79 -8.05 -7.76
CA ARG A 369 14.76 -8.98 -8.38
C ARG A 369 15.59 -9.70 -7.32
N GLU A 370 16.36 -10.70 -7.74
CA GLU A 370 17.23 -11.51 -6.87
C GLU A 370 18.54 -10.79 -6.56
N VAL A 371 18.42 -9.58 -6.03
CA VAL A 371 19.52 -8.65 -5.73
C VAL A 371 19.47 -8.21 -4.27
N MET A 372 20.60 -7.72 -3.76
CA MET A 372 20.65 -7.00 -2.49
C MET A 372 20.66 -5.50 -2.75
N VAL A 373 19.79 -4.76 -2.07
CA VAL A 373 19.68 -3.31 -2.22
C VAL A 373 20.03 -2.61 -0.91
N TYR A 374 21.01 -1.72 -0.96
CA TYR A 374 21.41 -0.86 0.14
C TYR A 374 21.04 0.58 -0.18
N ASN A 375 20.18 1.19 0.61
CA ASN A 375 19.88 2.61 0.52
C ASN A 375 20.83 3.37 1.47
N TYR A 376 21.87 3.99 0.91
CA TYR A 376 22.83 4.80 1.63
C TYR A 376 22.23 6.17 1.96
N ILE A 377 22.08 6.43 3.26
CA ILE A 377 21.59 7.69 3.83
C ILE A 377 22.62 8.25 4.82
N LEU A 378 22.55 9.53 5.18
CA LEU A 378 23.58 10.15 6.03
C LEU A 378 23.31 9.93 7.52
N GLU A 379 22.05 9.82 7.89
CA GLU A 379 21.55 9.79 9.26
C GLU A 379 21.43 8.32 9.75
N GLU A 380 22.36 7.87 10.60
CA GLU A 380 22.44 6.48 11.09
C GLU A 380 21.20 6.05 11.90
N GLU A 381 20.71 6.91 12.80
CA GLU A 381 19.50 6.65 13.59
C GLU A 381 18.27 6.41 12.68
N LEU A 382 18.17 7.18 11.59
CA LEU A 382 17.10 7.02 10.61
C LEU A 382 17.24 5.72 9.82
N ALA A 383 18.46 5.34 9.44
CA ALA A 383 18.73 4.06 8.79
C ALA A 383 18.31 2.88 9.68
N ASN A 384 18.70 2.91 10.96
CA ASN A 384 18.34 1.91 11.95
C ASN A 384 16.81 1.84 12.13
N SER A 385 16.16 2.98 12.31
CA SER A 385 14.70 3.10 12.39
C SER A 385 13.98 2.48 11.18
N CYS A 386 14.43 2.78 9.95
CA CYS A 386 13.87 2.20 8.73
C CYS A 386 14.04 0.68 8.67
N ASN A 387 15.18 0.16 9.12
CA ASN A 387 15.49 -1.27 9.15
C ASN A 387 14.71 -2.02 10.23
N GLU A 388 14.56 -1.44 11.42
CA GLU A 388 13.82 -2.06 12.53
C GLU A 388 12.32 -2.10 12.25
N MET A 389 11.73 -0.98 11.85
CA MET A 389 10.29 -0.89 11.58
C MET A 389 9.88 -1.48 10.23
N ARG A 390 10.86 -1.71 9.36
CA ARG A 390 10.67 -2.16 7.97
C ARG A 390 9.75 -1.21 7.19
N VAL A 391 9.84 0.09 7.47
CA VAL A 391 9.02 1.17 6.89
C VAL A 391 9.86 2.45 6.80
N ASP A 392 9.74 3.18 5.69
CA ASP A 392 10.23 4.57 5.60
C ASP A 392 9.13 5.51 6.13
N LEU A 393 9.14 5.78 7.44
CA LEU A 393 8.11 6.63 8.07
C LEU A 393 8.10 8.06 7.54
N THR A 394 9.23 8.55 7.00
CA THR A 394 9.34 9.92 6.49
C THR A 394 8.58 10.09 5.18
N HIS A 395 8.67 9.11 4.28
CA HIS A 395 8.10 9.23 2.92
C HIS A 395 6.91 8.31 2.67
N PHE A 396 6.92 7.10 3.22
CA PHE A 396 5.98 6.02 2.91
C PHE A 396 5.51 5.29 4.16
N PRO A 397 4.89 5.98 5.14
CA PRO A 397 4.54 5.41 6.45
C PRO A 397 3.54 4.26 6.39
N LEU A 398 2.89 4.04 5.24
CA LEU A 398 1.88 3.00 5.02
C LEU A 398 2.42 1.74 4.35
N PHE A 399 3.63 1.76 3.79
CA PHE A 399 4.13 0.64 2.97
C PHE A 399 5.29 -0.07 3.64
N LYS A 400 5.18 -1.40 3.72
CA LYS A 400 6.28 -2.25 4.20
C LYS A 400 7.39 -2.37 3.16
N LEU A 401 8.63 -2.33 3.64
CA LEU A 401 9.83 -2.39 2.80
C LEU A 401 10.21 -3.85 2.49
N PRO A 402 10.62 -4.17 1.25
CA PRO A 402 11.06 -5.51 0.85
C PRO A 402 12.26 -6.03 1.66
N PRO A 403 12.32 -7.30 2.08
CA PRO A 403 13.33 -7.82 3.02
C PRO A 403 14.79 -7.70 2.55
N ASN A 404 15.03 -7.69 1.23
CA ASN A 404 16.34 -7.47 0.61
C ASN A 404 16.71 -5.98 0.43
N LEU A 405 15.89 -5.05 0.93
CA LEU A 405 16.20 -3.63 1.06
C LEU A 405 16.64 -3.32 2.48
N GLN A 406 17.86 -2.79 2.60
CA GLN A 406 18.45 -2.33 3.86
C GLN A 406 18.91 -0.88 3.73
N PHE A 407 18.72 -0.10 4.79
CA PHE A 407 19.27 1.26 4.90
C PHE A 407 20.62 1.20 5.60
N THR A 408 21.57 2.05 5.22
CA THR A 408 22.88 2.12 5.85
C THR A 408 23.43 3.53 5.85
N ALA A 409 24.15 3.90 6.90
CA ALA A 409 24.94 5.14 6.95
C ALA A 409 26.44 4.91 6.74
N ASN A 410 26.85 3.67 6.44
CA ASN A 410 28.24 3.36 6.13
C ASN A 410 28.53 3.58 4.63
N PRO A 411 29.35 4.58 4.25
CA PRO A 411 29.68 4.84 2.85
C PRO A 411 30.54 3.75 2.20
N GLN A 412 31.23 2.93 2.99
CA GLN A 412 32.08 1.84 2.49
C GLN A 412 31.29 0.80 1.69
N ILE A 413 29.97 0.69 1.89
CA ILE A 413 29.11 -0.20 1.11
C ILE A 413 29.24 0.04 -0.41
N ALA A 414 29.60 1.27 -0.81
CA ALA A 414 29.82 1.61 -2.19
C ALA A 414 30.97 0.82 -2.83
N GLU A 415 31.98 0.36 -2.09
CA GLU A 415 33.07 -0.48 -2.61
C GLU A 415 32.55 -1.80 -3.19
N GLN A 416 31.52 -2.37 -2.55
CA GLN A 416 30.90 -3.65 -2.91
C GLN A 416 29.80 -3.52 -3.97
N ALA A 417 29.47 -2.28 -4.37
CA ALA A 417 28.41 -2.02 -5.31
C ALA A 417 28.77 -2.57 -6.70
N THR A 418 27.87 -3.36 -7.28
CA THR A 418 27.93 -3.72 -8.69
C THR A 418 27.17 -2.71 -9.55
N ILE A 419 26.22 -1.99 -8.94
CA ILE A 419 25.46 -0.88 -9.53
C ILE A 419 25.28 0.20 -8.46
N ILE A 420 25.43 1.46 -8.84
CA ILE A 420 25.13 2.61 -7.99
C ILE A 420 23.95 3.36 -8.60
N VAL A 421 22.98 3.73 -7.78
CA VAL A 421 21.83 4.54 -8.18
C VAL A 421 21.94 5.89 -7.51
N GLN A 422 22.08 6.93 -8.31
CA GLN A 422 22.09 8.28 -7.82
C GLN A 422 20.66 8.81 -7.67
N ALA A 423 20.17 8.87 -6.42
CA ALA A 423 18.82 9.33 -6.07
C ALA A 423 18.81 10.47 -5.03
N ALA A 424 19.99 11.00 -4.68
CA ALA A 424 20.14 12.18 -3.82
C ALA A 424 19.63 13.41 -4.55
N ARG A 425 19.02 14.34 -3.82
CA ARG A 425 18.44 15.55 -4.42
C ARG A 425 19.56 16.46 -4.95
N PRO A 426 19.30 17.33 -5.94
CA PRO A 426 20.34 18.16 -6.54
C PRO A 426 21.07 19.07 -5.53
N TRP A 427 20.38 19.56 -4.50
CA TRP A 427 20.97 20.39 -3.44
C TRP A 427 21.59 19.59 -2.27
N GLU A 428 21.55 18.27 -2.33
CA GLU A 428 22.13 17.37 -1.31
C GLU A 428 23.39 16.66 -1.82
N LEU A 429 23.75 16.82 -3.10
CA LEU A 429 24.85 16.10 -3.75
C LEU A 429 26.14 16.14 -2.95
N ASP A 430 26.58 17.33 -2.54
CA ASP A 430 27.82 17.51 -1.80
C ASP A 430 27.85 16.76 -0.46
N ARG A 431 26.73 16.76 0.28
CA ARG A 431 26.64 16.03 1.54
C ARG A 431 26.87 14.52 1.37
N TYR A 432 26.43 13.96 0.24
CA TYR A 432 26.56 12.52 -0.04
C TYR A 432 27.91 12.19 -0.70
N TYR A 433 28.25 12.89 -1.79
CA TYR A 433 29.39 12.51 -2.62
C TYR A 433 30.74 12.88 -2.01
N SER A 434 30.81 13.88 -1.14
CA SER A 434 32.03 14.16 -0.35
C SER A 434 32.45 12.98 0.53
N ARG A 435 31.49 12.17 1.00
CA ARG A 435 31.73 10.95 1.80
C ARG A 435 31.94 9.71 0.96
N LEU A 436 31.32 9.64 -0.22
CA LEU A 436 31.37 8.47 -1.10
C LEU A 436 32.58 8.46 -2.04
N LYS A 437 33.14 9.63 -2.37
CA LYS A 437 34.21 9.78 -3.38
C LYS A 437 35.34 8.75 -3.26
N LEU A 438 35.86 8.55 -2.05
CA LEU A 438 36.97 7.61 -1.80
C LEU A 438 36.62 6.15 -2.11
N TYR A 439 35.35 5.78 -2.01
CA TYR A 439 34.86 4.41 -2.23
C TYR A 439 34.43 4.21 -3.68
N LEU A 440 33.78 5.21 -4.27
CA LEU A 440 33.34 5.19 -5.67
C LEU A 440 34.50 5.07 -6.67
N ASN A 441 35.68 5.57 -6.30
CA ASN A 441 36.89 5.50 -7.12
C ASN A 441 37.61 4.15 -7.01
N GLN A 442 37.17 3.24 -6.12
CA GLN A 442 37.76 1.91 -5.97
C GLN A 442 37.07 0.85 -6.84
N ASN A 443 35.92 1.16 -7.46
CA ASN A 443 35.27 0.28 -8.41
C ASN A 443 34.78 1.04 -9.66
N ASP A 444 34.45 0.28 -10.70
CA ASP A 444 34.00 0.79 -11.99
C ASP A 444 32.49 0.51 -12.25
N ALA A 445 31.70 0.39 -11.17
CA ALA A 445 30.28 0.08 -11.26
C ALA A 445 29.51 1.17 -12.05
N PRO A 446 28.53 0.79 -12.90
CA PRO A 446 27.62 1.75 -13.54
C PRO A 446 26.89 2.63 -12.53
N ILE A 447 26.74 3.92 -12.86
CA ILE A 447 26.02 4.90 -12.03
C ILE A 447 24.75 5.33 -12.78
N ILE A 448 23.57 4.96 -12.26
CA ILE A 448 22.28 5.32 -12.84
C ILE A 448 21.74 6.55 -12.09
N SER A 449 21.75 7.70 -12.74
CA SER A 449 21.11 8.91 -12.22
C SER A 449 19.60 8.86 -12.47
N VAL A 450 18.82 8.87 -11.39
CA VAL A 450 17.34 8.91 -11.42
C VAL A 450 16.79 10.25 -10.93
N THR A 451 17.65 11.10 -10.36
CA THR A 451 17.28 12.42 -9.87
C THR A 451 17.07 13.39 -11.04
N LYS A 452 16.01 14.20 -10.92
CA LYS A 452 15.65 15.24 -11.88
C LYS A 452 15.88 16.63 -11.29
N GLY A 453 16.44 17.53 -12.08
CA GLY A 453 16.59 18.94 -11.73
C GLY A 453 18.02 19.44 -11.93
N PHE A 454 18.22 20.68 -11.49
CA PHE A 454 19.51 21.37 -11.57
C PHE A 454 20.09 21.54 -10.17
N THR A 455 21.41 21.53 -10.08
CA THR A 455 22.18 21.57 -8.82
C THR A 455 22.41 22.99 -8.29
N GLY A 456 22.22 24.02 -9.11
CA GLY A 456 22.61 25.39 -8.81
C GLY A 456 24.06 25.74 -9.15
N SER A 457 24.85 24.78 -9.66
CA SER A 457 26.23 25.03 -10.08
C SER A 457 26.30 25.83 -11.40
N PRO A 458 27.47 26.37 -11.78
CA PRO A 458 27.68 26.98 -13.10
C PRO A 458 27.43 26.04 -14.29
N LYS A 459 27.55 24.71 -14.10
CA LYS A 459 27.25 23.69 -15.13
C LYS A 459 25.80 23.21 -15.07
N GLY A 460 25.20 23.29 -13.88
CA GLY A 460 23.78 23.11 -13.61
C GLY A 460 23.26 21.67 -13.70
N LEU A 461 23.92 20.76 -14.44
CA LEU A 461 23.49 19.37 -14.59
C LEU A 461 24.16 18.44 -13.57
N ILE A 462 23.36 17.52 -13.03
CA ILE A 462 23.77 16.58 -11.97
C ILE A 462 24.96 15.72 -12.42
N VAL A 463 24.90 15.10 -13.60
CA VAL A 463 25.99 14.24 -14.08
C VAL A 463 27.27 15.05 -14.31
N ASP A 464 27.16 16.26 -14.87
CA ASP A 464 28.33 17.11 -15.16
C ASP A 464 29.05 17.52 -13.86
N ASP A 465 28.30 17.88 -12.82
CA ASP A 465 28.84 18.20 -11.50
C ASP A 465 29.47 16.98 -10.84
N LEU A 466 28.79 15.82 -10.91
CA LEU A 466 29.33 14.58 -10.35
C LEU A 466 30.66 14.17 -10.99
N CYS A 467 30.79 14.33 -12.32
CA CYS A 467 32.05 14.05 -13.01
C CYS A 467 33.14 15.05 -12.60
N THR A 468 32.79 16.32 -12.46
CA THR A 468 33.78 17.41 -12.28
C THR A 468 34.25 17.53 -10.84
N ASP A 469 33.32 17.58 -9.89
CA ASP A 469 33.61 17.94 -8.51
C ASP A 469 34.07 16.71 -7.72
N TYR A 470 33.66 15.52 -8.14
CA TYR A 470 33.97 14.24 -7.48
C TYR A 470 34.85 13.31 -8.30
N ASP A 471 35.32 13.73 -9.48
CA ASP A 471 36.26 12.99 -10.33
C ASP A 471 35.73 11.59 -10.73
N LEU A 472 34.45 11.53 -11.08
CA LEU A 472 33.79 10.30 -11.53
C LEU A 472 33.87 10.18 -13.05
N ASP A 473 34.21 8.98 -13.55
CA ASP A 473 34.31 8.74 -15.00
C ASP A 473 32.94 8.91 -15.69
N PRO A 474 32.81 9.85 -16.65
CA PRO A 474 31.56 10.07 -17.38
C PRO A 474 31.06 8.82 -18.13
N ASN A 475 31.95 7.89 -18.49
CA ASN A 475 31.57 6.67 -19.21
C ASN A 475 30.83 5.64 -18.34
N ARG A 476 30.77 5.86 -17.03
CA ARG A 476 30.00 5.01 -16.09
C ARG A 476 28.53 5.40 -16.01
N PHE A 477 28.15 6.58 -16.51
CA PHE A 477 26.84 7.15 -16.24
C PHE A 477 25.74 6.69 -17.21
N PHE A 478 24.61 6.37 -16.59
CA PHE A 478 23.31 6.16 -17.22
C PHE A 478 22.36 7.20 -16.62
N VAL A 479 21.38 7.63 -17.40
CA VAL A 479 20.32 8.53 -16.92
C VAL A 479 18.99 7.86 -17.18
N MET A 480 18.17 7.78 -16.13
CA MET A 480 16.82 7.23 -16.21
C MET A 480 15.79 8.26 -15.76
N ALA A 481 14.83 8.58 -16.64
CA ALA A 481 13.76 9.53 -16.35
C ALA A 481 12.45 9.11 -17.03
N GLY A 482 11.33 9.64 -16.57
CA GLY A 482 10.00 9.29 -17.10
C GLY A 482 8.89 9.85 -16.22
N ALA A 483 7.66 9.82 -16.72
CA ALA A 483 6.48 10.28 -15.98
C ALA A 483 6.17 9.36 -14.80
N ASN A 484 6.50 9.79 -13.59
CA ASN A 484 6.26 8.99 -12.38
C ASN A 484 5.98 9.85 -11.14
N TYR A 485 5.16 9.29 -10.25
CA TYR A 485 5.01 9.74 -8.87
C TYR A 485 5.47 8.62 -7.94
N PRO A 486 6.47 8.85 -7.06
CA PRO A 486 6.97 7.81 -6.16
C PRO A 486 5.89 7.15 -5.30
N GLN A 487 4.90 7.92 -4.85
CA GLN A 487 3.73 7.40 -4.12
C GLN A 487 2.95 6.37 -4.94
N GLN A 488 2.70 6.67 -6.21
CA GLN A 488 1.96 5.78 -7.11
C GLN A 488 2.78 4.54 -7.48
N VAL A 489 4.11 4.66 -7.56
CA VAL A 489 5.02 3.52 -7.69
C VAL A 489 4.94 2.60 -6.47
N MET A 490 4.94 3.16 -5.26
CA MET A 490 4.78 2.39 -4.02
C MET A 490 3.40 1.73 -3.90
N GLU A 491 2.38 2.34 -4.52
CA GLU A 491 1.04 1.76 -4.69
C GLU A 491 0.97 0.69 -5.78
N ARG A 492 2.05 0.45 -6.52
CA ARG A 492 2.12 -0.47 -7.68
C ARG A 492 1.20 -0.09 -8.85
N LYS A 493 0.98 1.21 -9.05
CA LYS A 493 0.33 1.73 -10.26
C LYS A 493 1.33 1.69 -11.43
N ILE A 494 0.79 1.52 -12.63
CA ILE A 494 1.59 1.45 -13.87
C ILE A 494 2.44 2.71 -14.01
N THR A 495 3.74 2.52 -14.22
CA THR A 495 4.73 3.61 -14.35
C THR A 495 5.72 3.29 -15.47
N GLY A 496 6.16 4.32 -16.21
CA GLY A 496 7.13 4.19 -17.29
C GLY A 496 8.43 4.97 -17.05
N TYR A 497 9.56 4.41 -17.46
CA TYR A 497 10.86 5.09 -17.49
C TYR A 497 11.57 4.87 -18.83
N GLU A 498 12.39 5.84 -19.22
CA GLU A 498 13.37 5.73 -20.29
C GLU A 498 14.77 5.81 -19.72
N ILE A 499 15.69 5.02 -20.26
CA ILE A 499 17.10 5.00 -19.89
C ILE A 499 18.00 5.30 -21.10
N ALA A 500 19.03 6.13 -20.89
CA ALA A 500 20.07 6.42 -21.87
C ALA A 500 21.46 6.30 -21.26
N ALA A 501 22.46 6.05 -22.10
CA ALA A 501 23.87 5.94 -21.73
C ALA A 501 24.76 6.39 -22.90
N ALA A 502 25.67 7.33 -22.65
CA ALA A 502 26.60 7.79 -23.69
C ALA A 502 27.60 6.69 -24.05
N ALA A 503 28.10 5.99 -23.04
CA ALA A 503 28.95 4.81 -23.15
C ALA A 503 28.22 3.58 -22.56
N ARG A 504 28.77 2.37 -22.75
CA ARG A 504 28.25 1.11 -22.18
C ARG A 504 26.78 0.80 -22.54
N GLN A 505 26.36 1.19 -23.76
CA GLN A 505 24.99 0.99 -24.26
C GLN A 505 24.57 -0.48 -24.25
N ASN A 506 25.53 -1.40 -24.35
CA ASN A 506 25.33 -2.85 -24.21
C ASN A 506 24.72 -3.27 -22.85
N HIS A 507 24.77 -2.41 -21.82
CA HIS A 507 24.14 -2.67 -20.52
C HIS A 507 22.69 -2.19 -20.45
N ILE A 508 22.20 -1.39 -21.41
CA ILE A 508 20.83 -0.83 -21.39
C ILE A 508 19.79 -1.93 -21.33
N ASP A 509 19.95 -3.02 -22.09
CA ASP A 509 19.00 -4.14 -22.11
C ASP A 509 18.93 -4.85 -20.76
N TYR A 510 20.09 -5.03 -20.11
CA TYR A 510 20.17 -5.63 -18.78
C TYR A 510 19.49 -4.73 -17.73
N LEU A 511 19.84 -3.44 -17.70
CA LEU A 511 19.25 -2.48 -16.75
C LEU A 511 17.75 -2.33 -16.99
N THR A 512 17.30 -2.30 -18.24
CA THR A 512 15.88 -2.24 -18.58
C THR A 512 15.12 -3.42 -17.97
N LYS A 513 15.67 -4.64 -18.08
CA LYS A 513 15.07 -5.84 -17.45
C LYS A 513 15.12 -5.76 -15.92
N LEU A 514 16.25 -5.33 -15.35
CA LEU A 514 16.46 -5.22 -13.91
C LEU A 514 15.40 -4.32 -13.26
N TYR A 515 15.13 -3.15 -13.83
CA TYR A 515 14.15 -2.19 -13.29
C TYR A 515 12.70 -2.48 -13.70
N SER A 516 12.47 -3.19 -14.80
CA SER A 516 11.11 -3.52 -15.23
C SER A 516 10.51 -4.65 -14.40
N ASN A 517 9.21 -4.60 -14.18
CA ASN A 517 8.41 -5.66 -13.55
C ASN A 517 6.93 -5.49 -13.97
N GLY A 518 6.01 -6.24 -13.37
CA GLY A 518 4.58 -6.18 -13.71
C GLY A 518 3.87 -4.83 -13.70
N TYR A 519 4.42 -3.80 -13.06
CA TYR A 519 3.83 -2.46 -13.00
C TYR A 519 4.81 -1.34 -13.37
N VAL A 520 6.10 -1.64 -13.52
CA VAL A 520 7.11 -0.68 -13.96
C VAL A 520 7.66 -1.12 -15.30
N PHE A 521 7.54 -0.26 -16.30
CA PHE A 521 8.01 -0.51 -17.65
C PHE A 521 9.17 0.44 -17.95
N VAL A 522 10.38 -0.11 -17.95
CA VAL A 522 11.55 0.62 -18.41
C VAL A 522 11.78 0.28 -19.87
N ARG A 523 12.26 1.25 -20.64
CA ARG A 523 12.68 1.04 -22.04
C ARG A 523 13.88 1.92 -22.38
N PRO A 524 14.63 1.62 -23.45
CA PRO A 524 15.61 2.57 -23.98
C PRO A 524 14.94 3.90 -24.34
N ALA A 525 15.64 5.01 -24.09
CA ALA A 525 15.23 6.32 -24.58
C ALA A 525 15.14 6.34 -26.12
N VAL A 526 14.37 7.27 -26.68
CA VAL A 526 14.22 7.42 -28.14
C VAL A 526 15.59 7.58 -28.83
N VAL A 527 16.51 8.30 -28.20
CA VAL A 527 17.93 8.33 -28.56
C VAL A 527 18.72 7.69 -27.40
N PRO A 528 19.07 6.40 -27.47
CA PRO A 528 19.67 5.67 -26.34
C PRO A 528 21.01 6.22 -25.86
N THR A 529 21.70 7.03 -26.67
CA THR A 529 22.99 7.64 -26.33
C THR A 529 22.88 9.03 -25.70
N ASP A 530 21.68 9.62 -25.69
CA ASP A 530 21.48 11.02 -25.33
C ASP A 530 21.18 11.21 -23.83
N ILE A 531 22.20 10.99 -22.99
CA ILE A 531 22.09 11.20 -21.54
C ILE A 531 21.77 12.66 -21.18
N ARG A 532 22.20 13.63 -21.99
CA ARG A 532 21.94 15.04 -21.74
C ARG A 532 20.48 15.38 -22.02
N GLY A 533 19.91 14.95 -23.14
CA GLY A 533 18.49 15.16 -23.44
C GLY A 533 17.57 14.51 -22.41
N VAL A 534 17.89 13.30 -21.92
CA VAL A 534 17.08 12.64 -20.87
C VAL A 534 17.14 13.43 -19.55
N GLN A 535 18.32 13.94 -19.14
CA GLN A 535 18.44 14.79 -17.95
C GLN A 535 17.65 16.10 -18.12
N LEU A 536 17.81 16.76 -19.26
CA LEU A 536 17.21 18.06 -19.55
C LEU A 536 15.69 17.98 -19.62
N GLY A 537 15.13 16.93 -20.24
CA GLY A 537 13.68 16.71 -20.26
C GLY A 537 13.10 16.62 -18.84
N GLY A 538 13.74 15.82 -17.98
CA GLY A 538 13.34 15.68 -16.58
C GLY A 538 13.53 16.96 -15.74
N ALA A 539 14.59 17.73 -16.01
CA ALA A 539 14.95 18.91 -15.25
C ALA A 539 14.12 20.15 -15.62
N LEU A 540 13.90 20.39 -16.92
CA LEU A 540 13.19 21.57 -17.43
C LEU A 540 11.67 21.49 -17.18
N LYS A 541 11.07 20.30 -17.18
CA LYS A 541 9.61 20.14 -17.03
C LYS A 541 9.02 20.87 -15.82
N ASN A 542 9.75 20.93 -14.70
CA ASN A 542 9.27 21.51 -13.45
C ASN A 542 9.22 23.06 -13.53
N ILE A 543 10.03 23.67 -14.40
CA ILE A 543 9.95 25.10 -14.71
C ILE A 543 8.64 25.39 -15.44
N TYR A 544 8.26 24.54 -16.39
CA TYR A 544 6.99 24.67 -17.09
C TYR A 544 5.79 24.30 -16.24
N ALA A 545 5.95 23.42 -15.25
CA ALA A 545 4.92 23.19 -14.23
C ALA A 545 4.64 24.45 -13.40
N LEU A 546 5.69 25.20 -13.01
CA LEU A 546 5.53 26.52 -12.36
C LEU A 546 4.77 27.48 -13.27
N ALA A 547 5.10 27.53 -14.57
CA ALA A 547 4.38 28.34 -15.55
C ALA A 547 2.90 27.96 -15.64
N THR A 548 2.58 26.65 -15.69
CA THR A 548 1.19 26.17 -15.66
C THR A 548 0.47 26.68 -14.43
N GLY A 549 1.07 26.57 -13.25
CA GLY A 549 0.48 27.06 -12.00
C GLY A 549 0.19 28.55 -12.00
N LEU A 550 1.16 29.36 -12.45
CA LEU A 550 1.01 30.81 -12.56
C LEU A 550 -0.14 31.20 -13.50
N LEU A 551 -0.24 30.55 -14.66
CA LEU A 551 -1.34 30.78 -15.61
C LEU A 551 -2.69 30.32 -15.06
N ASP A 552 -2.71 29.16 -14.40
CA ASP A 552 -3.93 28.59 -13.81
C ASP A 552 -4.50 29.53 -12.75
N GLY A 553 -3.67 29.95 -11.79
CA GLY A 553 -4.08 30.90 -10.76
C GLY A 553 -4.46 32.27 -11.33
N PHE A 554 -3.78 32.73 -12.39
CA PHE A 554 -4.13 33.98 -13.05
C PHE A 554 -5.48 33.91 -13.76
N TYR A 555 -5.75 32.84 -14.51
CA TYR A 555 -7.04 32.65 -15.15
C TYR A 555 -8.16 32.48 -14.14
N GLU A 556 -7.93 31.72 -13.07
CA GLU A 556 -8.91 31.56 -11.99
C GLU A 556 -9.23 32.91 -11.32
N LYS A 557 -8.20 33.71 -11.01
CA LYS A 557 -8.36 35.02 -10.35
C LYS A 557 -9.06 36.07 -11.22
N HIS A 558 -8.76 36.12 -12.52
CA HIS A 558 -9.21 37.22 -13.40
C HIS A 558 -10.38 36.86 -14.32
N LEU A 559 -10.50 35.60 -14.74
CA LEU A 559 -11.57 35.14 -15.65
C LEU A 559 -12.59 34.25 -14.95
N GLY A 560 -12.20 33.59 -13.86
CA GLY A 560 -13.02 32.62 -13.15
C GLY A 560 -13.26 31.33 -13.94
N GLY A 561 -13.65 30.26 -13.23
CA GLY A 561 -13.97 28.97 -13.83
C GLY A 561 -12.76 28.12 -14.21
N ASN A 562 -13.01 26.99 -14.87
CA ASN A 562 -11.99 26.02 -15.27
C ASN A 562 -11.18 26.55 -16.48
N SER A 563 -9.86 26.51 -16.38
CA SER A 563 -8.89 27.01 -17.37
C SER A 563 -8.30 25.92 -18.29
N ASP A 564 -8.80 24.67 -18.22
CA ASP A 564 -8.23 23.48 -18.89
C ASP A 564 -7.92 23.72 -20.37
N ASN A 565 -8.89 24.21 -21.16
CA ASN A 565 -8.69 24.44 -22.60
C ASN A 565 -7.50 25.37 -22.88
N SER A 566 -7.37 26.44 -22.08
CA SER A 566 -6.26 27.40 -22.21
C SER A 566 -4.94 26.74 -21.81
N LEU A 567 -4.89 26.04 -20.68
CA LEU A 567 -3.67 25.38 -20.20
C LEU A 567 -3.19 24.29 -21.17
N PHE A 568 -4.09 23.49 -21.73
CA PHE A 568 -3.75 22.50 -22.76
C PHE A 568 -3.21 23.16 -24.03
N HIS A 569 -3.82 24.26 -24.49
CA HIS A 569 -3.33 24.99 -25.66
C HIS A 569 -1.91 25.51 -25.46
N VAL A 570 -1.64 26.13 -24.30
CA VAL A 570 -0.33 26.71 -23.99
C VAL A 570 0.73 25.62 -23.71
N SER A 571 0.34 24.42 -23.26
CA SER A 571 1.27 23.31 -23.03
C SER A 571 2.05 22.86 -24.27
N ASN A 572 1.49 23.02 -25.47
CA ASN A 572 2.23 22.78 -26.71
C ASN A 572 3.41 23.75 -26.85
N ARG A 573 3.26 25.01 -26.43
CA ARG A 573 4.35 25.98 -26.41
C ARG A 573 5.38 25.65 -25.34
N PHE A 574 4.95 25.17 -24.18
CA PHE A 574 5.87 24.69 -23.14
C PHE A 574 6.74 23.56 -23.67
N TYR A 575 6.15 22.61 -24.37
CA TYR A 575 6.88 21.51 -24.99
C TYR A 575 7.91 21.99 -26.03
N LEU A 576 7.51 22.90 -26.93
CA LEU A 576 8.40 23.44 -27.96
C LEU A 576 9.56 24.24 -27.36
N GLU A 577 9.27 25.11 -26.39
CA GLU A 577 10.29 25.93 -25.73
C GLU A 577 11.24 25.06 -24.89
N MET A 578 10.70 24.11 -24.12
CA MET A 578 11.48 23.13 -23.36
C MET A 578 12.45 22.36 -24.27
N SER A 579 11.95 21.89 -25.41
CA SER A 579 12.75 21.16 -26.40
C SER A 579 13.82 22.06 -27.01
N ALA A 580 13.49 23.32 -27.34
CA ALA A 580 14.43 24.28 -27.91
C ALA A 580 15.56 24.65 -26.93
N ILE A 581 15.25 24.85 -25.64
CA ILE A 581 16.24 25.07 -24.58
C ILE A 581 17.10 23.81 -24.42
N GLY A 582 16.47 22.64 -24.32
CA GLY A 582 17.19 21.38 -24.15
C GLY A 582 18.15 21.07 -25.29
N VAL A 583 17.75 21.33 -26.54
CA VAL A 583 18.64 21.19 -27.72
C VAL A 583 19.77 22.21 -27.69
N ALA A 584 19.50 23.46 -27.32
CA ALA A 584 20.55 24.47 -27.17
C ALA A 584 21.59 24.10 -26.10
N LEU A 585 21.18 23.32 -25.09
CA LEU A 585 22.05 22.78 -24.04
C LEU A 585 22.68 21.41 -24.39
N GLY A 586 22.54 20.96 -25.64
CA GLY A 586 23.21 19.78 -26.17
C GLY A 586 22.43 18.47 -26.10
N GLY A 587 21.13 18.51 -25.80
CA GLY A 587 20.23 17.36 -25.97
C GLY A 587 19.84 17.12 -27.43
N GLN A 588 19.37 15.91 -27.75
CA GLN A 588 18.88 15.56 -29.08
C GLN A 588 17.37 15.79 -29.20
N PRO A 589 16.87 16.38 -30.31
CA PRO A 589 15.45 16.69 -30.47
C PRO A 589 14.53 15.48 -30.28
N GLY A 590 14.95 14.30 -30.76
CA GLY A 590 14.17 13.07 -30.67
C GLY A 590 13.92 12.60 -29.23
N THR A 591 14.79 12.93 -28.29
CA THR A 591 14.65 12.51 -26.88
C THR A 591 13.47 13.19 -26.19
N PHE A 592 13.15 14.43 -26.56
CA PHE A 592 12.09 15.18 -25.91
C PHE A 592 10.68 14.64 -26.23
N SER A 593 10.49 13.90 -27.33
CA SER A 593 9.20 13.29 -27.64
C SER A 593 8.91 12.01 -26.83
N GLY A 594 9.89 11.49 -26.08
CA GLY A 594 9.79 10.30 -25.25
C GLY A 594 9.14 10.51 -23.87
N LEU A 595 9.21 9.46 -23.04
CA LEU A 595 8.73 9.47 -21.65
C LEU A 595 9.48 10.48 -20.79
N SER A 596 10.78 10.70 -21.02
CA SER A 596 11.59 11.63 -20.24
C SER A 596 11.33 13.10 -20.56
N GLY A 597 10.64 13.40 -21.68
CA GLY A 597 10.31 14.75 -22.12
C GLY A 597 8.81 15.01 -22.09
N LEU A 598 8.12 14.72 -23.19
CA LEU A 598 6.70 15.04 -23.40
C LEU A 598 5.81 14.45 -22.30
N THR A 599 5.93 13.15 -22.02
CA THR A 599 5.02 12.51 -21.05
C THR A 599 5.26 13.02 -19.62
N ASP A 600 6.52 13.22 -19.23
CA ASP A 600 6.87 13.74 -17.91
C ASP A 600 6.48 15.21 -17.75
N LEU A 601 6.56 16.01 -18.83
CA LEU A 601 6.02 17.37 -18.89
C LEU A 601 4.51 17.38 -18.67
N MET A 602 3.77 16.53 -19.40
CA MET A 602 2.32 16.44 -19.24
C MET A 602 1.93 16.04 -17.81
N LEU A 603 2.63 15.07 -17.21
CA LEU A 603 2.39 14.70 -15.82
C LEU A 603 2.70 15.85 -14.85
N ALA A 604 3.76 16.62 -15.09
CA ALA A 604 4.16 17.74 -14.25
C ALA A 604 3.20 18.94 -14.35
N CYS A 605 2.64 19.20 -15.53
CA CYS A 605 1.70 20.31 -15.75
C CYS A 605 0.28 19.95 -15.32
N PHE A 606 -0.16 18.69 -15.51
CA PHE A 606 -1.58 18.33 -15.36
C PHE A 606 -1.86 17.30 -14.26
N GLY A 607 -0.84 16.65 -13.71
CA GLY A 607 -1.03 15.70 -12.62
C GLY A 607 -1.49 16.37 -11.33
N GLN A 608 -2.36 15.68 -10.58
CA GLN A 608 -2.88 16.18 -9.30
C GLN A 608 -1.79 16.34 -8.22
N ASP A 609 -0.73 15.53 -8.28
CA ASP A 609 0.37 15.54 -7.32
C ASP A 609 1.51 16.51 -7.71
N ALA A 610 1.27 17.42 -8.68
CA ALA A 610 2.27 18.32 -9.24
C ALA A 610 2.61 19.49 -8.30
N LYS A 611 3.59 19.27 -7.43
CA LYS A 611 4.06 20.23 -6.41
C LYS A 611 4.50 21.60 -6.96
N ASP A 612 5.14 21.65 -8.12
CA ASP A 612 5.61 22.91 -8.72
C ASP A 612 4.44 23.69 -9.36
N ARG A 613 3.47 23.00 -9.97
CA ARG A 613 2.23 23.63 -10.43
C ARG A 613 1.47 24.27 -9.27
N GLN A 614 1.27 23.53 -8.17
CA GLN A 614 0.58 24.08 -7.00
C GLN A 614 1.27 25.33 -6.47
N TYR A 615 2.60 25.32 -6.39
CA TYR A 615 3.35 26.48 -5.92
C TYR A 615 3.18 27.70 -6.85
N GLY A 616 3.22 27.50 -8.17
CA GLY A 616 2.96 28.56 -9.14
C GLY A 616 1.56 29.15 -8.99
N HIS A 617 0.54 28.32 -8.72
CA HIS A 617 -0.82 28.76 -8.46
C HIS A 617 -0.91 29.58 -7.17
N ASP A 618 -0.37 29.03 -6.06
CA ASP A 618 -0.39 29.67 -4.73
C ASP A 618 0.29 31.06 -4.73
N LEU A 619 1.28 31.27 -5.60
CA LEU A 619 1.95 32.57 -5.76
C LEU A 619 0.98 33.68 -6.20
N ILE A 620 0.02 33.38 -7.07
CA ILE A 620 -0.96 34.36 -7.57
C ILE A 620 -1.91 34.84 -6.47
N TYR A 621 -2.16 33.98 -5.48
CA TYR A 621 -3.00 34.25 -4.32
C TYR A 621 -2.20 34.77 -3.11
N GLY A 622 -0.87 34.85 -3.20
CA GLY A 622 -0.01 35.28 -2.09
C GLY A 622 0.10 34.24 -0.95
N ASN A 623 -0.22 32.97 -1.22
CA ASN A 623 -0.23 31.89 -0.23
C ASN A 623 0.99 30.97 -0.34
N ALA A 624 1.88 31.21 -1.31
CA ALA A 624 3.08 30.41 -1.52
C ALA A 624 4.09 30.56 -0.37
N ASP A 625 4.64 29.45 0.11
CA ASP A 625 5.72 29.44 1.09
C ASP A 625 7.05 29.94 0.46
N PRO A 626 7.57 31.11 0.86
CA PRO A 626 8.79 31.68 0.26
C PRO A 626 10.04 30.84 0.49
N ASN A 627 10.02 29.94 1.48
CA ASN A 627 11.15 29.06 1.82
C ASN A 627 11.08 27.69 1.14
N ARG A 628 10.06 27.43 0.31
CA ARG A 628 9.90 26.16 -0.37
C ARG A 628 11.10 25.86 -1.25
N LYS A 629 11.63 24.64 -1.12
CA LYS A 629 12.65 24.09 -2.03
C LYS A 629 11.99 23.11 -2.98
N SER A 630 12.17 23.32 -4.29
CA SER A 630 11.71 22.40 -5.33
C SER A 630 12.68 22.39 -6.52
N SER A 631 12.65 21.32 -7.30
CA SER A 631 13.45 21.22 -8.52
C SER A 631 13.10 22.31 -9.54
N GLY A 632 11.84 22.76 -9.60
CA GLY A 632 11.45 23.90 -10.45
C GLY A 632 12.09 25.21 -10.03
N ILE A 633 12.05 25.55 -8.73
CA ILE A 633 12.64 26.79 -8.19
C ILE A 633 14.16 26.81 -8.36
N PHE A 634 14.84 25.71 -8.03
CA PHE A 634 16.28 25.59 -8.28
C PHE A 634 16.59 25.65 -9.77
N GLY A 635 15.79 24.99 -10.59
CA GLY A 635 15.95 24.97 -12.04
C GLY A 635 15.89 26.35 -12.65
N ILE A 636 14.85 27.12 -12.36
CA ILE A 636 14.72 28.47 -12.95
C ILE A 636 15.81 29.42 -12.46
N ARG A 637 16.28 29.31 -11.21
CA ARG A 637 17.42 30.09 -10.71
C ARG A 637 18.75 29.71 -11.38
N SER A 638 18.89 28.47 -11.82
CA SER A 638 20.13 27.96 -12.42
C SER A 638 20.18 28.18 -13.92
N LEU A 639 19.03 28.22 -14.58
CA LEU A 639 18.93 28.24 -16.04
C LEU A 639 19.69 29.41 -16.70
N PRO A 640 19.69 30.65 -16.15
CA PRO A 640 20.49 31.76 -16.70
C PRO A 640 22.01 31.52 -16.72
N ASN A 641 22.52 30.61 -15.89
CA ASN A 641 23.95 30.25 -15.92
C ASN A 641 24.31 29.40 -17.14
N LEU A 642 23.31 28.74 -17.75
CA LEU A 642 23.49 27.77 -18.83
C LEU A 642 23.12 28.35 -20.19
N ILE A 643 22.14 29.24 -20.22
CA ILE A 643 21.63 29.83 -21.45
C ILE A 643 21.10 31.25 -21.20
N ASP A 644 21.27 32.12 -22.20
CA ASP A 644 20.64 33.44 -22.19
C ASP A 644 19.12 33.32 -22.36
N LEU A 645 18.37 33.75 -21.34
CA LEU A 645 16.91 33.74 -21.32
C LEU A 645 16.33 34.95 -22.06
N ASP A 646 16.56 35.00 -23.37
CA ASP A 646 15.95 36.03 -24.24
C ASP A 646 14.41 35.91 -24.21
N PRO A 647 13.68 36.95 -23.75
CA PRO A 647 12.21 36.92 -23.70
C PRO A 647 11.54 36.72 -25.07
N LYS A 648 12.23 37.01 -26.19
CA LYS A 648 11.70 36.75 -27.53
C LYS A 648 11.81 35.28 -27.94
N LYS A 649 12.80 34.57 -27.41
CA LYS A 649 13.11 33.18 -27.77
C LYS A 649 12.53 32.17 -26.77
N TYR A 650 12.57 32.53 -25.49
CA TYR A 650 12.14 31.70 -24.36
C TYR A 650 11.17 32.47 -23.45
N PRO A 651 10.03 32.98 -23.98
CA PRO A 651 9.12 33.87 -23.25
C PRO A 651 8.58 33.25 -21.96
N VAL A 652 8.35 31.94 -21.93
CA VAL A 652 7.77 31.29 -20.76
C VAL A 652 8.80 31.11 -19.66
N ALA A 653 9.96 30.51 -19.96
CA ALA A 653 11.03 30.34 -18.98
C ALA A 653 11.51 31.69 -18.43
N TRP A 654 11.66 32.70 -19.30
CA TRP A 654 11.96 34.07 -18.88
C TRP A 654 10.91 34.62 -17.92
N ALA A 655 9.63 34.43 -18.19
CA ALA A 655 8.57 34.96 -17.35
C ALA A 655 8.51 34.27 -15.97
N VAL A 656 8.71 32.95 -15.93
CA VAL A 656 8.84 32.22 -14.66
C VAL A 656 10.03 32.76 -13.87
N HIS A 657 11.17 33.03 -14.51
CA HIS A 657 12.32 33.66 -13.88
C HIS A 657 11.98 35.06 -13.34
N ALA A 658 11.37 35.90 -14.17
CA ALA A 658 10.96 37.25 -13.82
C ALA A 658 10.05 37.30 -12.59
N VAL A 659 9.10 36.36 -12.47
CA VAL A 659 8.18 36.29 -11.34
C VAL A 659 8.85 35.73 -10.09
N ILE A 660 9.55 34.59 -10.21
CA ILE A 660 10.02 33.82 -9.04
C ILE A 660 11.38 34.30 -8.54
N VAL A 661 12.25 34.78 -9.43
CA VAL A 661 13.62 35.21 -9.10
C VAL A 661 13.70 36.73 -9.00
N ASP A 662 13.24 37.45 -10.03
CA ASP A 662 13.31 38.92 -10.04
C ASP A 662 12.17 39.58 -9.22
N SER A 663 11.21 38.80 -8.73
CA SER A 663 10.05 39.27 -7.96
C SER A 663 9.22 40.35 -8.69
N LYS A 664 9.13 40.27 -10.02
CA LYS A 664 8.31 41.19 -10.82
C LYS A 664 6.82 40.92 -10.64
N SER A 665 6.01 41.94 -10.91
CA SER A 665 4.54 41.88 -10.81
C SER A 665 3.97 40.75 -11.68
N THR A 666 3.26 39.81 -11.06
CA THR A 666 2.64 38.66 -11.74
C THR A 666 1.70 39.08 -12.86
N ASP A 667 0.80 40.04 -12.60
CA ASP A 667 -0.21 40.45 -13.58
C ASP A 667 0.43 41.04 -14.85
N GLN A 668 1.44 41.90 -14.69
CA GLN A 668 2.16 42.51 -15.82
C GLN A 668 2.91 41.48 -16.67
N ILE A 669 3.57 40.51 -16.03
CA ILE A 669 4.36 39.49 -16.74
C ILE A 669 3.44 38.48 -17.42
N LEU A 670 2.33 38.10 -16.79
CA LEU A 670 1.40 37.13 -17.35
C LEU A 670 0.58 37.73 -18.51
N ASP A 671 0.22 39.01 -18.45
CA ASP A 671 -0.35 39.73 -19.60
C ASP A 671 0.62 39.74 -20.80
N GLN A 672 1.92 39.93 -20.55
CA GLN A 672 2.95 39.88 -21.59
C GLN A 672 3.10 38.47 -22.19
N ILE A 673 3.02 37.42 -21.37
CA ILE A 673 3.01 36.03 -21.87
C ILE A 673 1.77 35.80 -22.73
N VAL A 674 0.57 36.11 -22.22
CA VAL A 674 -0.68 35.91 -22.96
C VAL A 674 -0.67 36.67 -24.28
N HIS A 675 -0.13 37.89 -24.30
CA HIS A 675 0.05 38.67 -25.52
C HIS A 675 1.05 38.02 -26.48
N SER A 676 2.22 37.59 -26.00
CA SER A 676 3.25 36.94 -26.82
C SER A 676 2.76 35.61 -27.42
N LEU A 677 1.97 34.86 -26.65
CA LEU A 677 1.36 33.61 -27.09
C LEU A 677 0.30 33.79 -28.21
N ARG A 678 -0.27 34.99 -28.39
CA ARG A 678 -1.21 35.28 -29.49
C ARG A 678 -0.51 35.48 -30.84
N HIS A 679 0.78 35.82 -30.83
CA HIS A 679 1.52 36.26 -32.01
C HIS A 679 2.56 35.24 -32.52
N LEU A 680 2.61 34.07 -31.90
CA LEU A 680 3.49 32.94 -32.22
C LEU A 680 2.67 31.72 -32.58
#